data_AF-A0A1W6EUV8-F1
#
_entry.id   AF-A0A1W6EUV8-F1
#
_cell.length_a   1.000
_cell.length_b   1.000
_cell.length_c   1.000
_cell.angle_alpha   90.00
_cell.angle_beta   90.00
_cell.angle_gamma   90.00
#
_symmetry.space_group_name_H-M   'P 1'
#
loop_
_entity.id
_entity.type
_entity.pdbx_description
1 polymer ?
#
loop_
_entity_poly.entity_id
_entity_poly.type
_entity_poly.pdbx_seq_one_letter_code
_entity_poly.pdbx_strand_id
1 'polypeptide(L)'
;MAAKLEKLASIDAHLRLLAPKKVSEDDKLVEYDALLLDRFLDILQALHGDDLKETVQECYELAAEYEKNKDQEKLNELVNVLASLDAGDSIVLAKSFSHMLNLGNLAEEVQIAYRRRIKKLKKGVFTDENSATTESDFEETLKRLVTDLNKSPAEVFEALKNQTVELVLTAHPTQSIRRSLLQKHGRIRNCLAQLNEKDITPDDKQELDEALQREIQAAFRTDEIRRTPPTPQDEMRAGMSYFHETIWKGVPKFLRRVDTALKNIGINERVPYNAPLIQFSSWMGGDRDGNPRVTPEVTRDVCLLARLVAASMYYSQVEELMFELSMWRCTDELSQRAELLHASNKKDNKHYIEFWKKVPPSEPYRVILGDVRDKLYNTRERARHILSQGHSDIPEDATYTNLEDFLEPLELCYRSLCACGDRTIAEGSLLDFLRQVSTFGLSLVRLDIRQESERHTDVIDCITKYLGIGSYREWSEEKRLEWLLSELTGKRPLIPQDLPQTDEIKDVLDTFHVLAELPSDNFGAYIISMATSTSDVLAVELLQRECHVKNPLRVVPLFEKLADLQNAPAAVTRLFSTPWYINRINGKQEVMIGYSDSGKDAGRLSAAWQLYKCQADLVKIAKKFGVKLTMFHGRGGTVGRGGGPTHLAILAQPPDTINGSLRVTVQGEVIEQSFGEEHLCFRTLQRFTAATLEHGMHPPISPKPEWAALMDEMAVIATEEYRSVVFKEPRFVEYFRRATPEMEYGRMNIGSRPAKRKPGGGIETLRAIPWIFSWTQTRFHLPVWLGFGAAFKHVIAKDVRNIHMLQEMYNEWPFFRVTIDLVEMVFAKGDPGIAALYDKMLVSEDLWPFGEKLRANFKETKDLLLQVAGHKEILEGDPYLKQRLHLRDAYITTLNVLQIYTLKRIRDPNYQVKCRPHLSKEITETNKPADELVKLNPKSEYPPGLEDTLILTMKGIAAGMQNTG
;
A
#
# COMPACT_ATOMS: atom_id res chain seq x y z
N MET A 1 37.15 19.25 17.99
CA MET A 1 36.91 17.89 18.52
C MET A 1 36.07 17.90 19.80
N ALA A 2 36.48 18.59 20.88
CA ALA A 2 35.72 18.60 22.15
C ALA A 2 34.26 19.11 22.02
N ALA A 3 34.06 20.27 21.38
CA ALA A 3 32.71 20.81 21.12
C ALA A 3 31.88 19.98 20.11
N LYS A 4 32.50 19.09 19.33
CA LYS A 4 31.80 18.15 18.41
C LYS A 4 31.38 16.87 19.15
N LEU A 5 32.17 16.44 20.14
CA LEU A 5 31.88 15.34 21.04
C LEU A 5 30.75 15.67 22.04
N GLU A 6 30.71 16.91 22.57
CA GLU A 6 29.60 17.36 23.45
C GLU A 6 28.25 17.47 22.71
N LYS A 7 28.27 17.79 21.41
CA LYS A 7 27.05 17.96 20.58
C LYS A 7 26.39 16.62 20.21
N LEU A 8 27.18 15.65 19.74
CA LEU A 8 26.73 14.27 19.53
C LEU A 8 26.16 13.67 20.82
N ALA A 9 26.74 14.02 21.97
CA ALA A 9 26.25 13.58 23.27
C ALA A 9 24.87 14.15 23.64
N SER A 10 24.46 15.33 23.14
CA SER A 10 23.15 15.92 23.46
C SER A 10 21.99 15.23 22.75
N ILE A 11 22.08 15.04 21.42
CA ILE A 11 20.99 14.42 20.63
C ILE A 11 20.87 12.93 20.94
N ASP A 12 22.00 12.23 21.04
CA ASP A 12 22.03 10.83 21.49
C ASP A 12 21.45 10.70 22.90
N ALA A 13 21.73 11.63 23.83
CA ALA A 13 21.13 11.62 25.15
C ALA A 13 19.60 11.75 25.10
N HIS A 14 19.04 12.70 24.31
CA HIS A 14 17.59 12.88 24.19
C HIS A 14 16.90 11.67 23.52
N LEU A 15 17.50 11.08 22.48
CA LEU A 15 16.99 9.84 21.90
C LEU A 15 17.03 8.69 22.91
N ARG A 16 18.08 8.59 23.74
CA ARG A 16 18.14 7.63 24.85
C ARG A 16 17.15 7.94 25.97
N LEU A 17 16.65 9.17 26.11
CA LEU A 17 15.53 9.44 27.02
C LEU A 17 14.25 8.76 26.55
N LEU A 18 14.00 8.72 25.23
CA LEU A 18 12.82 8.09 24.63
C LEU A 18 12.96 6.55 24.53
N ALA A 19 14.17 6.07 24.25
CA ALA A 19 14.50 4.66 24.10
C ALA A 19 15.73 4.27 24.97
N PRO A 20 15.58 4.18 26.30
CA PRO A 20 16.72 4.00 27.22
C PRO A 20 17.34 2.60 27.19
N LYS A 21 16.62 1.60 26.67
CA LYS A 21 17.05 0.20 26.65
C LYS A 21 17.19 -0.28 25.21
N LYS A 22 18.26 -1.02 24.93
CA LYS A 22 18.39 -1.78 23.69
C LYS A 22 17.36 -2.91 23.66
N VAL A 23 16.73 -3.13 22.52
CA VAL A 23 15.76 -4.22 22.30
C VAL A 23 16.42 -5.50 21.75
N SER A 24 17.68 -5.41 21.31
CA SER A 24 18.55 -6.53 20.95
C SER A 24 20.03 -6.16 21.12
N GLU A 25 20.94 -7.14 21.17
CA GLU A 25 22.39 -6.87 21.31
C GLU A 25 22.96 -6.05 20.15
N ASP A 26 22.40 -6.25 18.95
CA ASP A 26 22.75 -5.57 17.71
C ASP A 26 21.86 -4.35 17.42
N ASP A 27 21.10 -3.87 18.42
CA ASP A 27 20.31 -2.66 18.31
C ASP A 27 21.22 -1.44 18.24
N LYS A 28 21.17 -0.76 17.09
CA LYS A 28 21.91 0.45 16.75
C LYS A 28 20.97 1.60 16.33
N LEU A 29 19.66 1.46 16.55
CA LEU A 29 18.67 2.38 15.97
C LEU A 29 18.87 3.82 16.48
N VAL A 30 19.12 3.97 17.78
CA VAL A 30 19.41 5.28 18.40
C VAL A 30 20.71 5.86 17.83
N GLU A 31 21.75 5.03 17.69
CA GLU A 31 23.03 5.46 17.12
C GLU A 31 22.89 5.89 15.64
N TYR A 32 22.04 5.23 14.87
CA TYR A 32 21.75 5.59 13.48
C TYR A 32 21.01 6.92 13.38
N ASP A 33 19.95 7.08 14.16
CA ASP A 33 19.15 8.31 14.14
C ASP A 33 19.97 9.51 14.62
N ALA A 34 20.75 9.34 15.69
CA ALA A 34 21.66 10.37 16.19
C ALA A 34 22.68 10.82 15.13
N LEU A 35 23.28 9.88 14.38
CA LEU A 35 24.23 10.20 13.32
C LEU A 35 23.57 11.00 12.19
N LEU A 36 22.39 10.58 11.75
CA LEU A 36 21.66 11.25 10.66
C LEU A 36 21.22 12.66 11.07
N LEU A 37 20.72 12.83 12.31
CA LEU A 37 20.37 14.13 12.86
C LEU A 37 21.58 15.05 12.98
N ASP A 38 22.71 14.56 13.50
CA ASP A 38 23.94 15.35 13.61
C ASP A 38 24.39 15.88 12.25
N ARG A 39 24.43 15.00 11.23
CA ARG A 39 24.76 15.39 9.85
C ARG A 39 23.75 16.36 9.26
N PHE A 40 22.46 16.15 9.50
CA PHE A 40 21.43 17.05 9.01
C PHE A 40 21.50 18.44 9.64
N LEU A 41 21.74 18.53 10.95
CA LEU A 41 21.85 19.81 11.64
C LEU A 41 23.11 20.59 11.22
N ASP A 42 24.22 19.92 10.92
CA ASP A 42 25.40 20.55 10.33
C ASP A 42 25.11 21.10 8.92
N ILE A 43 24.34 20.37 8.11
CA ILE A 43 23.86 20.86 6.79
C ILE A 43 22.92 22.06 6.96
N LEU A 44 21.99 22.00 7.92
CA LEU A 44 21.05 23.09 8.20
C LEU A 44 21.78 24.35 8.64
N GLN A 45 22.78 24.21 9.51
CA GLN A 45 23.66 25.29 9.95
C GLN A 45 24.38 25.95 8.77
N ALA A 46 24.95 25.14 7.87
CA ALA A 46 25.69 25.63 6.71
C ALA A 46 24.79 26.39 5.71
N LEU A 47 23.51 26.00 5.60
CA LEU A 47 22.56 26.60 4.66
C LEU A 47 21.83 27.83 5.23
N HIS A 48 21.44 27.79 6.50
CA HIS A 48 20.51 28.77 7.10
C HIS A 48 21.07 29.49 8.33
N GLY A 49 22.24 29.11 8.84
CA GLY A 49 22.91 29.73 9.99
C GLY A 49 22.56 29.09 11.34
N ASP A 50 23.27 29.56 12.38
CA ASP A 50 23.21 29.01 13.75
C ASP A 50 21.84 29.18 14.41
N ASP A 51 21.22 30.35 14.27
CA ASP A 51 19.96 30.68 14.96
C ASP A 51 18.82 29.71 14.58
N LEU A 52 18.74 29.32 13.29
CA LEU A 52 17.74 28.36 12.82
C LEU A 52 18.08 26.94 13.27
N LYS A 53 19.37 26.55 13.23
CA LYS A 53 19.82 25.25 13.74
C LYS A 53 19.42 25.08 15.21
N GLU A 54 19.74 26.07 16.03
CA GLU A 54 19.44 26.07 17.46
C GLU A 54 17.94 26.00 17.72
N THR A 55 17.13 26.76 16.97
CA THR A 55 15.66 26.71 17.08
C THR A 55 15.09 25.34 16.71
N VAL A 56 15.59 24.71 15.64
CA VAL A 56 15.16 23.35 15.26
C VAL A 56 15.55 22.32 16.34
N GLN A 57 16.75 22.45 16.90
CA GLN A 57 17.21 21.58 17.98
C GLN A 57 16.37 21.79 19.26
N GLU A 58 16.13 23.03 19.67
CA GLU A 58 15.28 23.37 20.83
C GLU A 58 13.87 22.78 20.67
N CYS A 59 13.25 22.92 19.50
CA CYS A 59 11.92 22.35 19.24
C CYS A 59 11.92 20.81 19.37
N TYR A 60 12.99 20.16 18.91
CA TYR A 60 13.13 18.71 19.03
C TYR A 60 13.29 18.28 20.49
N GLU A 61 14.14 18.97 21.26
CA GLU A 61 14.39 18.68 22.67
C GLU A 61 13.11 18.86 23.51
N LEU A 62 12.39 19.98 23.34
CA LEU A 62 11.11 20.23 24.02
C LEU A 62 10.06 19.16 23.70
N ALA A 63 9.96 18.76 22.42
CA ALA A 63 9.05 17.69 22.01
C ALA A 63 9.46 16.34 22.63
N ALA A 64 10.73 15.98 22.63
CA ALA A 64 11.22 14.75 23.25
C ALA A 64 10.97 14.71 24.78
N GLU A 65 11.14 15.84 25.47
CA GLU A 65 10.80 15.97 26.90
C GLU A 65 9.30 15.81 27.14
N TYR A 66 8.45 16.41 26.30
CA TYR A 66 7.01 16.19 26.33
C TYR A 66 6.67 14.72 26.13
N GLU A 67 7.24 14.04 25.13
CA GLU A 67 6.90 12.65 24.84
C GLU A 67 7.25 11.70 26.00
N LYS A 68 8.34 11.98 26.71
CA LYS A 68 8.79 11.18 27.86
C LYS A 68 7.80 11.21 29.03
N ASN A 69 7.35 12.39 29.42
CA ASN A 69 6.59 12.59 30.68
C ASN A 69 5.14 13.05 30.46
N LYS A 70 4.76 13.37 29.22
CA LYS A 70 3.53 14.09 28.84
C LYS A 70 3.34 15.38 29.60
N ASP A 71 4.45 16.09 29.84
CA ASP A 71 4.49 17.34 30.60
C ASP A 71 3.91 18.52 29.80
N GLN A 72 2.78 19.04 30.28
CA GLN A 72 2.08 20.13 29.61
C GLN A 72 2.86 21.45 29.61
N GLU A 73 3.77 21.66 30.57
CA GLU A 73 4.62 22.86 30.56
C GLU A 73 5.56 22.86 29.35
N LYS A 74 6.17 21.71 29.05
CA LYS A 74 7.03 21.53 27.87
C LYS A 74 6.29 21.66 26.56
N LEU A 75 5.06 21.16 26.48
CA LEU A 75 4.20 21.39 25.33
C LEU A 75 3.89 22.89 25.16
N ASN A 76 3.63 23.62 26.24
CA ASN A 76 3.39 25.07 26.20
C ASN A 76 4.66 25.87 25.81
N GLU A 77 5.85 25.44 26.24
CA GLU A 77 7.13 26.01 25.79
C GLU A 77 7.30 25.85 24.28
N LEU A 78 7.12 24.63 23.76
CA LEU A 78 7.19 24.33 22.32
C LEU A 78 6.18 25.16 21.51
N VAL A 79 4.94 25.24 22.03
CA VAL A 79 3.88 26.10 21.51
C VAL A 79 4.34 27.55 21.37
N ASN A 80 4.96 28.13 22.40
CA ASN A 80 5.38 29.53 22.38
C ASN A 80 6.48 29.77 21.34
N VAL A 81 7.41 28.84 21.20
CA VAL A 81 8.47 28.90 20.18
C VAL A 81 7.84 28.92 18.79
N LEU A 82 7.06 27.90 18.45
CA LEU A 82 6.47 27.71 17.12
C LEU A 82 5.46 28.81 16.76
N ALA A 83 4.66 29.26 17.73
CA ALA A 83 3.68 30.31 17.51
C ALA A 83 4.34 31.64 17.12
N SER A 84 5.59 31.88 17.49
CA SER A 84 6.28 33.15 17.22
C SER A 84 7.01 33.20 15.86
N LEU A 85 7.01 32.11 15.07
CA LEU A 85 7.72 32.07 13.79
C LEU A 85 6.99 32.84 12.67
N ASP A 86 7.76 33.49 11.80
CA ASP A 86 7.22 34.01 10.54
C ASP A 86 6.97 32.89 9.52
N ALA A 87 6.34 33.22 8.39
CA ALA A 87 5.94 32.23 7.40
C ALA A 87 7.13 31.53 6.70
N GLY A 88 8.23 32.25 6.46
CA GLY A 88 9.43 31.67 5.85
C GLY A 88 10.09 30.66 6.79
N ASP A 89 10.32 31.06 8.04
CA ASP A 89 10.89 30.16 9.05
C ASP A 89 9.96 28.97 9.35
N SER A 90 8.64 29.17 9.33
CA SER A 90 7.67 28.07 9.51
C SER A 90 7.78 27.00 8.42
N ILE A 91 8.03 27.39 7.17
CA ILE A 91 8.24 26.43 6.07
C ILE A 91 9.53 25.67 6.26
N VAL A 92 10.64 26.36 6.55
CA VAL A 92 11.93 25.69 6.72
C VAL A 92 11.88 24.73 7.91
N LEU A 93 11.25 25.14 9.01
CA LEU A 93 11.10 24.29 10.18
C LEU A 93 10.20 23.08 9.90
N ALA A 94 9.02 23.26 9.27
CA ALA A 94 8.16 22.15 8.86
C ALA A 94 8.91 21.16 7.95
N LYS A 95 9.67 21.69 6.98
CA LYS A 95 10.47 20.89 6.05
C LYS A 95 11.57 20.14 6.77
N SER A 96 12.29 20.78 7.69
CA SER A 96 13.33 20.16 8.50
C SER A 96 12.80 19.00 9.33
N PHE A 97 11.67 19.18 10.04
CA PHE A 97 11.08 18.09 10.83
C PHE A 97 10.51 16.96 9.97
N SER A 98 9.91 17.27 8.82
CA SER A 98 9.51 16.26 7.82
C SER A 98 10.72 15.46 7.32
N HIS A 99 11.84 16.15 7.04
CA HIS A 99 13.06 15.53 6.54
C HIS A 99 13.75 14.66 7.60
N MET A 100 13.90 15.16 8.83
CA MET A 100 14.45 14.40 9.96
C MET A 100 13.64 13.12 10.21
N LEU A 101 12.31 13.21 10.16
CA LEU A 101 11.43 12.04 10.27
C LEU A 101 11.64 11.04 9.12
N ASN A 102 11.84 11.51 7.89
CA ASN A 102 12.19 10.63 6.78
C ASN A 102 13.53 9.93 7.02
N LEU A 103 14.55 10.64 7.51
CA LEU A 103 15.84 10.04 7.87
C LEU A 103 15.70 8.99 8.99
N GLY A 104 14.90 9.27 10.03
CA GLY A 104 14.58 8.32 11.08
C GLY A 104 13.91 7.04 10.54
N ASN A 105 12.97 7.18 9.60
CA ASN A 105 12.37 6.04 8.91
C ASN A 105 13.42 5.21 8.13
N LEU A 106 14.39 5.84 7.46
CA LEU A 106 15.49 5.12 6.78
C LEU A 106 16.40 4.38 7.77
N ALA A 107 16.68 4.97 8.93
CA ALA A 107 17.43 4.31 9.99
C ALA A 107 16.69 3.07 10.51
N GLU A 108 15.36 3.15 10.68
CA GLU A 108 14.54 1.99 11.04
C GLU A 108 14.62 0.88 9.99
N GLU A 109 14.53 1.22 8.71
CA GLU A 109 14.60 0.23 7.62
C GLU A 109 15.94 -0.51 7.63
N VAL A 110 17.05 0.21 7.78
CA VAL A 110 18.40 -0.39 7.91
C VAL A 110 18.48 -1.27 9.15
N GLN A 111 18.01 -0.79 10.31
CA GLN A 111 18.00 -1.58 11.53
C GLN A 111 17.19 -2.89 11.36
N ILE A 112 16.03 -2.85 10.71
CA ILE A 112 15.20 -4.04 10.49
C ILE A 112 15.88 -4.98 9.50
N ALA A 113 16.41 -4.46 8.39
CA ALA A 113 17.06 -5.23 7.33
C ALA A 113 18.24 -6.05 7.84
N TYR A 114 19.07 -5.47 8.72
CA TYR A 114 20.30 -6.10 9.22
C TYR A 114 20.19 -6.72 10.61
N ARG A 115 19.04 -6.59 11.30
CA ARG A 115 18.82 -7.25 12.59
C ARG A 115 19.00 -8.76 12.48
N ARG A 116 19.81 -9.32 13.37
CA ARG A 116 20.03 -10.76 13.51
C ARG A 116 18.77 -11.44 14.03
N ARG A 117 18.36 -12.53 13.36
CA ARG A 117 17.31 -13.42 13.88
C ARG A 117 17.82 -14.22 15.07
N ILE A 118 17.15 -14.14 16.21
CA ILE A 118 17.49 -14.86 17.44
C ILE A 118 16.43 -15.94 17.68
N LYS A 119 16.75 -17.21 17.37
CA LYS A 119 15.80 -18.33 17.50
C LYS A 119 15.23 -18.51 18.92
N LYS A 120 15.99 -18.13 19.95
CA LYS A 120 15.57 -18.22 21.36
C LYS A 120 14.40 -17.30 21.74
N LEU A 121 14.06 -16.31 20.91
CA LEU A 121 12.91 -15.43 21.14
C LEU A 121 11.57 -16.10 20.80
N LYS A 122 11.57 -17.18 20.02
CA LYS A 122 10.36 -17.90 19.62
C LYS A 122 9.78 -18.68 20.80
N LYS A 123 8.47 -18.61 20.98
CA LYS A 123 7.70 -19.36 21.99
C LYS A 123 7.16 -20.69 21.47
N GLY A 124 7.18 -20.92 20.15
CA GLY A 124 6.66 -22.12 19.51
C GLY A 124 5.13 -22.12 19.33
N VAL A 125 4.51 -20.94 19.32
CA VAL A 125 3.05 -20.77 19.19
C VAL A 125 2.73 -19.72 18.12
N PHE A 126 1.47 -19.64 17.69
CA PHE A 126 1.05 -18.75 16.60
C PHE A 126 1.38 -17.27 16.82
N THR A 127 1.55 -16.83 18.08
CA THR A 127 1.96 -15.45 18.39
C THR A 127 3.37 -15.10 17.92
N ASP A 128 4.22 -16.09 17.61
CA ASP A 128 5.53 -15.85 17.03
C ASP A 128 5.41 -15.22 15.63
N GLU A 129 4.34 -15.52 14.91
CA GLU A 129 4.05 -14.96 13.58
C GLU A 129 3.55 -13.50 13.66
N ASN A 130 3.50 -12.93 14.88
CA ASN A 130 3.05 -11.57 15.15
C ASN A 130 4.18 -10.51 15.08
N SER A 131 5.43 -10.91 14.85
CA SER A 131 6.54 -9.96 14.70
C SER A 131 7.60 -10.49 13.75
N ALA A 132 8.21 -9.61 12.96
CA ALA A 132 9.27 -10.00 12.02
C ALA A 132 10.53 -10.58 12.69
N THR A 133 10.69 -10.37 14.00
CA THR A 133 11.81 -10.90 14.80
C THR A 133 11.61 -12.37 15.18
N THR A 134 10.36 -12.82 15.26
CA THR A 134 9.96 -14.19 15.67
C THR A 134 9.28 -14.97 14.56
N GLU A 135 8.82 -14.32 13.48
CA GLU A 135 8.11 -14.99 12.38
C GLU A 135 8.95 -16.11 11.76
N SER A 136 8.27 -17.18 11.34
CA SER A 136 8.89 -18.25 10.59
C SER A 136 9.34 -17.76 9.22
N ASP A 137 10.57 -18.10 8.86
CA ASP A 137 10.94 -18.04 7.45
C ASP A 137 10.27 -19.15 6.64
N PHE A 138 10.48 -19.14 5.34
CA PHE A 138 9.83 -20.09 4.46
C PHE A 138 10.26 -21.54 4.76
N GLU A 139 11.53 -21.79 5.06
CA GLU A 139 12.01 -23.13 5.38
C GLU A 139 11.50 -23.64 6.72
N GLU A 140 11.45 -22.77 7.74
CA GLU A 140 10.84 -23.08 9.03
C GLU A 140 9.35 -23.44 8.88
N THR A 141 8.63 -22.73 8.00
CA THR A 141 7.24 -23.04 7.66
C THR A 141 7.12 -24.41 7.00
N LEU A 142 7.95 -24.72 5.99
CA LEU A 142 7.94 -26.03 5.34
C LEU A 142 8.25 -27.16 6.32
N LYS A 143 9.24 -26.96 7.20
CA LYS A 143 9.60 -27.93 8.24
C LYS A 143 8.43 -28.17 9.18
N ARG A 144 7.80 -27.12 9.70
CA ARG A 144 6.59 -27.24 10.55
C ARG A 144 5.46 -28.02 9.87
N LEU A 145 5.19 -27.75 8.59
CA LEU A 145 4.19 -28.50 7.81
C LEU A 145 4.53 -30.00 7.75
N VAL A 146 5.80 -30.34 7.55
CA VAL A 146 6.24 -31.74 7.41
C VAL A 146 6.38 -32.45 8.75
N THR A 147 7.01 -31.83 9.74
CA THR A 147 7.36 -32.47 11.02
C THR A 147 6.23 -32.42 12.03
N ASP A 148 5.54 -31.30 12.14
CA ASP A 148 4.58 -31.07 13.22
C ASP A 148 3.15 -31.39 12.76
N LEU A 149 2.85 -31.12 11.48
CA LEU A 149 1.54 -31.30 10.88
C LEU A 149 1.44 -32.54 9.95
N ASN A 150 2.51 -33.32 9.86
CA ASN A 150 2.58 -34.58 9.12
C ASN A 150 2.15 -34.48 7.64
N LYS A 151 2.38 -33.33 7.00
CA LYS A 151 2.21 -33.19 5.55
C LYS A 151 3.39 -33.82 4.83
N SER A 152 3.14 -34.53 3.74
CA SER A 152 4.23 -35.04 2.92
C SER A 152 4.91 -33.89 2.15
N PRO A 153 6.22 -33.96 1.89
CA PRO A 153 6.90 -32.99 1.04
C PRO A 153 6.25 -32.83 -0.36
N ALA A 154 5.67 -33.91 -0.88
CA ALA A 154 4.96 -33.90 -2.17
C ALA A 154 3.66 -33.07 -2.11
N GLU A 155 2.85 -33.23 -1.06
CA GLU A 155 1.63 -32.40 -0.87
C GLU A 155 1.98 -30.92 -0.75
N VAL A 156 3.05 -30.60 -0.01
CA VAL A 156 3.57 -29.23 0.13
C VAL A 156 3.96 -28.65 -1.22
N PHE A 157 4.70 -29.41 -2.04
CA PHE A 157 5.14 -28.98 -3.35
C PHE A 157 3.96 -28.79 -4.32
N GLU A 158 2.97 -29.69 -4.32
CA GLU A 158 1.77 -29.56 -5.15
C GLU A 158 0.93 -28.33 -4.77
N ALA A 159 0.73 -28.07 -3.48
CA ALA A 159 0.02 -26.87 -3.04
C ALA A 159 0.75 -25.59 -3.47
N LEU A 160 2.08 -25.59 -3.37
CA LEU A 160 2.89 -24.45 -3.77
C LEU A 160 2.82 -24.18 -5.28
N LYS A 161 2.79 -25.21 -6.12
CA LYS A 161 2.61 -25.06 -7.58
C LYS A 161 1.27 -24.43 -7.96
N ASN A 162 0.25 -24.63 -7.13
CA ASN A 162 -1.11 -24.11 -7.34
C ASN A 162 -1.40 -22.82 -6.57
N GLN A 163 -0.43 -22.33 -5.80
CA GLN A 163 -0.55 -21.12 -5.00
C GLN A 163 -0.31 -19.87 -5.84
N THR A 164 -1.06 -18.81 -5.55
CA THR A 164 -0.83 -17.45 -6.07
C THR A 164 -1.07 -16.44 -4.96
N VAL A 165 -0.08 -15.57 -4.75
CA VAL A 165 -0.19 -14.32 -4.00
C VAL A 165 -0.19 -13.17 -4.99
N GLU A 166 -1.31 -12.44 -5.07
CA GLU A 166 -1.43 -11.25 -5.92
C GLU A 166 -1.46 -9.97 -5.08
N LEU A 167 -0.44 -9.12 -5.27
CA LEU A 167 -0.25 -7.88 -4.51
C LEU A 167 -0.71 -6.69 -5.36
N VAL A 168 -1.76 -6.00 -4.91
CA VAL A 168 -2.41 -4.91 -5.66
C VAL A 168 -1.92 -3.55 -5.16
N LEU A 169 -1.08 -2.90 -5.95
CA LEU A 169 -0.49 -1.60 -5.61
C LEU A 169 -1.48 -0.46 -5.77
N THR A 170 -1.47 0.47 -4.81
CA THR A 170 -2.35 1.65 -4.81
C THR A 170 -1.57 2.95 -4.70
N ALA A 171 -2.15 4.04 -5.22
CA ALA A 171 -1.59 5.36 -5.07
C ALA A 171 -1.46 5.76 -3.59
N HIS A 172 -0.37 6.46 -3.26
CA HIS A 172 -0.15 7.01 -1.93
C HIS A 172 -1.13 8.18 -1.67
N PRO A 173 -1.82 8.22 -0.51
CA PRO A 173 -2.86 9.22 -0.23
C PRO A 173 -2.35 10.67 -0.03
N THR A 174 -1.03 10.86 0.10
CA THR A 174 -0.41 12.14 0.47
C THR A 174 0.94 12.42 -0.20
N GLN A 175 1.71 11.39 -0.54
CA GLN A 175 3.05 11.53 -1.08
C GLN A 175 3.30 10.61 -2.27
N SER A 176 3.18 11.14 -3.48
CA SER A 176 3.84 10.51 -4.63
C SER A 176 5.33 10.87 -4.59
N ILE A 177 6.11 10.10 -3.81
CA ILE A 177 7.57 10.20 -3.77
C ILE A 177 8.09 9.97 -5.20
N ARG A 178 8.89 10.91 -5.71
CA ARG A 178 9.49 10.78 -7.04
C ARG A 178 10.59 9.71 -6.98
N ARG A 179 10.80 8.99 -8.09
CA ARG A 179 11.91 8.03 -8.24
C ARG A 179 13.26 8.61 -7.81
N SER A 180 13.51 9.88 -8.12
CA SER A 180 14.75 10.57 -7.76
C SER A 180 14.99 10.71 -6.26
N LEU A 181 13.93 10.70 -5.44
CA LEU A 181 14.02 10.73 -3.98
C LEU A 181 14.17 9.31 -3.41
N LEU A 182 13.46 8.32 -3.96
CA LEU A 182 13.65 6.89 -3.63
C LEU A 182 15.11 6.45 -3.81
N GLN A 183 15.75 6.86 -4.91
CA GLN A 183 17.15 6.56 -5.16
C GLN A 183 18.10 7.25 -4.17
N LYS A 184 17.78 8.47 -3.72
CA LYS A 184 18.55 9.15 -2.66
C LYS A 184 18.41 8.43 -1.34
N HIS A 185 17.20 8.03 -0.98
CA HIS A 185 16.93 7.23 0.21
C HIS A 185 17.70 5.90 0.18
N GLY A 186 17.71 5.21 -0.96
CA GLY A 186 18.52 3.99 -1.15
C GLY A 186 20.01 4.22 -0.93
N ARG A 187 20.57 5.31 -1.45
CA ARG A 187 21.99 5.66 -1.22
C ARG A 187 22.27 6.01 0.24
N ILE A 188 21.39 6.74 0.91
CA ILE A 188 21.51 7.03 2.36
C ILE A 188 21.52 5.72 3.17
N ARG A 189 20.61 4.78 2.88
CA ARG A 189 20.58 3.45 3.52
C ARG A 189 21.88 2.67 3.31
N ASN A 190 22.39 2.67 2.08
CA ASN A 190 23.64 1.99 1.73
C ASN A 190 24.83 2.57 2.48
N CYS A 191 24.98 3.90 2.51
CA CYS A 191 26.03 4.56 3.28
C CYS A 191 25.93 4.21 4.78
N LEU A 192 24.72 4.24 5.35
CA LEU A 192 24.50 3.93 6.76
C LEU A 192 24.85 2.48 7.10
N ALA A 193 24.51 1.53 6.23
CA ALA A 193 24.87 0.12 6.39
C ALA A 193 26.40 -0.09 6.31
N GLN A 194 27.05 0.49 5.31
CA GLN A 194 28.50 0.35 5.07
C GLN A 194 29.34 1.00 6.19
N LEU A 195 28.93 2.17 6.69
CA LEU A 195 29.59 2.84 7.83
C LEU A 195 29.61 1.99 9.12
N ASN A 196 28.81 0.94 9.17
CA ASN A 196 28.65 0.07 10.34
C ASN A 196 29.25 -1.32 10.17
N GLU A 197 29.96 -1.56 9.06
CA GLU A 197 30.76 -2.76 8.87
C GLU A 197 31.91 -2.83 9.89
N LYS A 198 32.28 -4.05 10.30
CA LYS A 198 33.21 -4.26 11.42
C LYS A 198 34.65 -3.83 11.12
N ASP A 199 35.07 -3.97 9.87
CA ASP A 199 36.47 -3.84 9.44
C ASP A 199 36.64 -2.73 8.39
N ILE A 200 35.90 -1.63 8.53
CA ILE A 200 35.99 -0.46 7.66
C ILE A 200 37.28 0.34 7.92
N THR A 201 37.99 0.73 6.86
CA THR A 201 39.20 1.55 7.01
C THR A 201 38.83 3.00 7.39
N PRO A 202 39.75 3.77 8.01
CA PRO A 202 39.50 5.17 8.32
C PRO A 202 39.17 6.01 7.08
N ASP A 203 39.84 5.76 5.96
CA ASP A 203 39.64 6.48 4.70
C ASP A 203 38.27 6.15 4.10
N ASP A 204 37.91 4.86 4.00
CA ASP A 204 36.59 4.44 3.51
C ASP A 204 35.46 5.04 4.38
N LYS A 205 35.66 5.07 5.70
CA LYS A 205 34.69 5.66 6.63
C LYS A 205 34.53 7.17 6.39
N GLN A 206 35.61 7.88 6.13
CA GLN A 206 35.55 9.30 5.82
C GLN A 206 34.83 9.55 4.49
N GLU A 207 35.18 8.81 3.43
CA GLU A 207 34.55 8.92 2.11
C GLU A 207 33.04 8.60 2.17
N LEU A 208 32.65 7.59 2.96
CA LEU A 208 31.25 7.25 3.16
C LEU A 208 30.48 8.28 3.98
N ASP A 209 31.11 8.91 4.98
CA ASP A 209 30.50 10.00 5.75
C ASP A 209 30.29 11.25 4.87
N GLU A 210 31.24 11.58 3.99
CA GLU A 210 31.12 12.65 2.99
C GLU A 210 30.01 12.33 1.96
N ALA A 211 29.94 11.08 1.49
CA ALA A 211 28.86 10.62 0.62
C ALA A 211 27.48 10.73 1.30
N LEU A 212 27.37 10.32 2.57
CA LEU A 212 26.15 10.42 3.36
C LEU A 212 25.69 11.88 3.49
N GLN A 213 26.59 12.80 3.85
CA GLN A 213 26.30 14.24 3.93
C GLN A 213 25.77 14.79 2.60
N ARG A 214 26.43 14.43 1.49
CA ARG A 214 26.05 14.86 0.15
C ARG A 214 24.65 14.36 -0.23
N GLU A 215 24.31 13.11 0.07
CA GLU A 215 22.99 12.57 -0.24
C GLU A 215 21.88 13.14 0.65
N ILE A 216 22.14 13.36 1.95
CA ILE A 216 21.20 14.06 2.85
C ILE A 216 20.93 15.48 2.33
N GLN A 217 21.97 16.26 2.02
CA GLN A 217 21.80 17.61 1.49
C GLN A 217 21.06 17.61 0.15
N ALA A 218 21.37 16.66 -0.74
CA ALA A 218 20.68 16.53 -2.03
C ALA A 218 19.19 16.19 -1.85
N ALA A 219 18.85 15.37 -0.86
CA ALA A 219 17.46 15.06 -0.53
C ALA A 219 16.75 16.30 0.06
N PHE A 220 17.36 16.98 1.04
CA PHE A 220 16.79 18.18 1.66
C PHE A 220 16.58 19.34 0.67
N ARG A 221 17.51 19.57 -0.26
CA ARG A 221 17.38 20.64 -1.27
C ARG A 221 16.45 20.26 -2.43
N THR A 222 16.01 19.00 -2.54
CA THR A 222 14.99 18.60 -3.51
C THR A 222 13.61 19.03 -3.01
N ASP A 223 12.81 19.69 -3.87
CA ASP A 223 11.47 20.17 -3.48
C ASP A 223 10.49 18.98 -3.27
N GLU A 224 10.06 18.80 -2.02
CA GLU A 224 9.06 17.79 -1.61
C GLU A 224 7.62 18.25 -1.91
N ILE A 225 7.39 19.57 -2.06
CA ILE A 225 6.07 20.12 -2.36
C ILE A 225 5.84 20.02 -3.87
N ARG A 226 4.81 19.25 -4.24
CA ARG A 226 4.31 19.25 -5.61
C ARG A 226 3.40 20.45 -5.79
N ARG A 227 3.92 21.49 -6.44
CA ARG A 227 3.16 22.72 -6.75
C ARG A 227 2.05 22.48 -7.78
N THR A 228 2.25 21.51 -8.66
CA THR A 228 1.22 21.04 -9.61
C THR A 228 0.65 19.71 -9.12
N PRO A 229 -0.68 19.50 -9.16
CA PRO A 229 -1.27 18.22 -8.81
C PRO A 229 -0.68 17.07 -9.61
N PRO A 230 -0.34 15.93 -8.98
CA PRO A 230 0.06 14.75 -9.74
C PRO A 230 -1.10 14.34 -10.65
N THR A 231 -0.80 14.03 -11.91
CA THR A 231 -1.77 13.36 -12.76
C THR A 231 -1.86 11.88 -12.37
N PRO A 232 -2.95 11.16 -12.70
CA PRO A 232 -3.00 9.72 -12.49
C PRO A 232 -1.85 8.96 -13.18
N GLN A 233 -1.36 9.45 -14.33
CA GLN A 233 -0.17 8.90 -14.99
C GLN A 233 1.11 9.11 -14.16
N ASP A 234 1.24 10.21 -13.43
CA ASP A 234 2.35 10.42 -12.49
C ASP A 234 2.30 9.44 -11.32
N GLU A 235 1.11 9.18 -10.78
CA GLU A 235 0.92 8.20 -9.70
C GLU A 235 1.36 6.81 -10.16
N MET A 236 0.95 6.41 -11.36
CA MET A 236 1.38 5.14 -11.98
C MET A 236 2.91 5.08 -12.12
N ARG A 237 3.57 6.11 -12.68
CA ARG A 237 5.04 6.16 -12.80
C ARG A 237 5.75 6.06 -11.46
N ALA A 238 5.23 6.74 -10.44
CA ALA A 238 5.80 6.68 -9.10
C ALA A 238 5.68 5.27 -8.51
N GLY A 239 4.50 4.63 -8.61
CA GLY A 239 4.30 3.26 -8.18
C GLY A 239 5.22 2.26 -8.88
N MET A 240 5.48 2.45 -10.18
CA MET A 240 6.39 1.60 -10.95
C MET A 240 7.85 1.70 -10.54
N SER A 241 8.23 2.73 -9.78
CA SER A 241 9.62 2.92 -9.36
C SER A 241 10.11 1.78 -8.46
N TYR A 242 9.25 1.21 -7.61
CA TYR A 242 9.60 0.07 -6.75
C TYR A 242 9.96 -1.21 -7.52
N PHE A 243 9.42 -1.39 -8.74
CA PHE A 243 9.83 -2.49 -9.60
C PHE A 243 11.27 -2.35 -10.04
N HIS A 244 11.63 -1.16 -10.51
CA HIS A 244 12.98 -0.89 -10.97
C HIS A 244 14.02 -1.01 -9.84
N GLU A 245 13.68 -0.53 -8.64
CA GLU A 245 14.66 -0.45 -7.55
C GLU A 245 14.81 -1.79 -6.79
N THR A 246 13.73 -2.53 -6.51
CA THR A 246 13.81 -3.72 -5.63
C THR A 246 13.03 -4.94 -6.11
N ILE A 247 11.77 -4.81 -6.55
CA ILE A 247 10.88 -5.96 -6.80
C ILE A 247 11.39 -6.82 -7.96
N TRP A 248 11.91 -6.20 -9.03
CA TRP A 248 12.42 -6.89 -10.21
C TRP A 248 13.50 -7.94 -9.89
N LYS A 249 14.43 -7.59 -8.99
CA LYS A 249 15.49 -8.48 -8.51
C LYS A 249 15.06 -9.31 -7.31
N GLY A 250 14.14 -8.78 -6.49
CA GLY A 250 13.64 -9.41 -5.27
C GLY A 250 12.84 -10.69 -5.53
N VAL A 251 11.99 -10.71 -6.55
CA VAL A 251 11.18 -11.89 -6.91
C VAL A 251 12.04 -13.11 -7.25
N PRO A 252 12.94 -13.09 -8.26
CA PRO A 252 13.74 -14.26 -8.60
C PRO A 252 14.65 -14.70 -7.42
N LYS A 253 15.21 -13.76 -6.66
CA LYS A 253 15.99 -14.04 -5.44
C LYS A 253 15.17 -14.80 -4.40
N PHE A 254 13.90 -14.41 -4.19
CA PHE A 254 12.99 -15.12 -3.30
C PHE A 254 12.59 -16.49 -3.84
N LEU A 255 12.24 -16.62 -5.13
CA LEU A 255 11.90 -17.93 -5.72
C LEU A 255 13.08 -18.92 -5.68
N ARG A 256 14.32 -18.42 -5.75
CA ARG A 256 15.52 -19.23 -5.52
C ARG A 256 15.63 -19.71 -4.07
N ARG A 257 15.21 -18.91 -3.07
CA ARG A 257 15.11 -19.35 -1.67
C ARG A 257 14.07 -20.45 -1.50
N VAL A 258 12.94 -20.34 -2.20
CA VAL A 258 11.90 -21.39 -2.20
C VAL A 258 12.48 -22.71 -2.72
N ASP A 259 13.23 -22.69 -3.82
CA ASP A 259 13.92 -23.89 -4.33
C ASP A 259 14.88 -24.50 -3.30
N THR A 260 15.63 -23.66 -2.57
CA THR A 260 16.53 -24.13 -1.50
C THR A 260 15.75 -24.80 -0.37
N ALA A 261 14.66 -24.18 0.08
CA ALA A 261 13.82 -24.72 1.16
C ALA A 261 13.19 -26.06 0.78
N LEU A 262 12.73 -26.21 -0.47
CA LEU A 262 12.20 -27.46 -1.01
C LEU A 262 13.24 -28.59 -1.00
N LYS A 263 14.48 -28.30 -1.44
CA LYS A 263 15.59 -29.28 -1.37
C LYS A 263 15.85 -29.73 0.06
N ASN A 264 15.80 -28.82 1.02
CA ASN A 264 16.05 -29.10 2.44
C ASN A 264 14.97 -29.99 3.09
N ILE A 265 13.79 -30.14 2.48
CA ILE A 265 12.75 -31.11 2.89
C ILE A 265 12.67 -32.35 1.99
N GLY A 266 13.65 -32.55 1.08
CA GLY A 266 13.76 -33.73 0.23
C GLY A 266 13.16 -33.61 -1.18
N ILE A 267 12.70 -32.43 -1.60
CA ILE A 267 12.23 -32.18 -2.96
C ILE A 267 13.41 -31.72 -3.84
N ASN A 268 13.87 -32.60 -4.73
CA ASN A 268 15.02 -32.32 -5.62
C ASN A 268 14.63 -31.51 -6.87
N GLU A 269 13.37 -31.12 -6.99
CA GLU A 269 12.84 -30.29 -8.07
C GLU A 269 12.81 -28.81 -7.66
N ARG A 270 12.91 -27.92 -8.65
CA ARG A 270 12.67 -26.49 -8.47
C ARG A 270 11.19 -26.20 -8.67
N VAL A 271 10.71 -25.08 -8.13
CA VAL A 271 9.39 -24.57 -8.53
C VAL A 271 9.43 -24.29 -10.04
N PRO A 272 8.46 -24.83 -10.82
CA PRO A 272 8.36 -24.54 -12.25
C PRO A 272 8.39 -23.03 -12.51
N TYR A 273 9.16 -22.57 -13.48
CA TYR A 273 9.34 -21.13 -13.72
C TYR A 273 8.03 -20.42 -14.09
N ASN A 274 7.07 -21.17 -14.65
CA ASN A 274 5.76 -20.72 -15.07
C ASN A 274 4.69 -20.83 -13.97
N ALA A 275 5.03 -21.27 -12.75
CA ALA A 275 4.12 -21.24 -11.62
C ALA A 275 3.88 -19.78 -11.18
N PRO A 276 2.64 -19.27 -11.17
CA PRO A 276 2.35 -17.86 -10.86
C PRO A 276 2.30 -17.65 -9.34
N LEU A 277 3.39 -17.96 -8.64
CA LEU A 277 3.43 -17.95 -7.17
C LEU A 277 3.22 -16.55 -6.60
N ILE A 278 3.78 -15.54 -7.26
CA ILE A 278 3.62 -14.12 -6.95
C ILE A 278 3.16 -13.41 -8.22
N GLN A 279 2.21 -12.50 -8.10
CA GLN A 279 1.71 -11.63 -9.16
C GLN A 279 1.52 -10.22 -8.62
N PHE A 280 1.55 -9.22 -9.50
CA PHE A 280 1.31 -7.83 -9.14
C PHE A 280 0.20 -7.22 -9.98
N SER A 281 -0.62 -6.42 -9.32
CA SER A 281 -1.68 -5.65 -9.95
C SER A 281 -1.63 -4.20 -9.49
N SER A 282 -2.36 -3.32 -10.16
CA SER A 282 -2.40 -1.89 -9.86
C SER A 282 -3.80 -1.32 -9.96
N TRP A 283 -4.10 -0.33 -9.13
CA TRP A 283 -5.29 0.53 -9.24
C TRP A 283 -4.99 1.90 -9.85
N MET A 284 -3.72 2.24 -10.03
CA MET A 284 -3.28 3.56 -10.49
C MET A 284 -3.65 3.76 -11.97
N GLY A 285 -4.67 4.58 -12.23
CA GLY A 285 -5.24 4.82 -13.56
C GLY A 285 -6.40 3.90 -13.97
N GLY A 286 -6.83 2.99 -13.09
CA GLY A 286 -8.00 2.12 -13.30
C GLY A 286 -9.12 2.32 -12.28
N ASP A 287 -8.79 2.73 -11.05
CA ASP A 287 -9.76 3.06 -10.00
C ASP A 287 -10.34 4.48 -10.20
N ARG A 288 -11.55 4.53 -10.77
CA ARG A 288 -12.30 5.76 -11.09
C ARG A 288 -13.47 6.03 -10.16
N ASP A 289 -13.68 5.19 -9.15
CA ASP A 289 -14.72 5.36 -8.12
C ASP A 289 -14.64 6.77 -7.52
N GLY A 290 -15.62 7.60 -7.90
CA GLY A 290 -15.71 9.06 -7.74
C GLY A 290 -14.39 9.83 -7.81
N ASN A 291 -13.53 9.44 -8.76
CA ASN A 291 -12.40 10.24 -9.20
C ASN A 291 -12.53 10.54 -10.70
N PRO A 292 -13.18 11.65 -11.08
CA PRO A 292 -13.40 11.99 -12.49
C PRO A 292 -12.10 12.31 -13.26
N ARG A 293 -10.95 12.44 -12.57
CA ARG A 293 -9.65 12.62 -13.23
C ARG A 293 -9.14 11.32 -13.86
N VAL A 294 -9.67 10.16 -13.50
CA VAL A 294 -9.34 8.86 -14.11
C VAL A 294 -10.29 8.62 -15.27
N THR A 295 -9.94 9.18 -16.42
CA THR A 295 -10.71 9.08 -17.65
C THR A 295 -10.38 7.79 -18.42
N PRO A 296 -11.14 7.43 -19.47
CA PRO A 296 -10.80 6.32 -20.35
C PRO A 296 -9.40 6.47 -21.00
N GLU A 297 -9.02 7.69 -21.40
CA GLU A 297 -7.69 8.00 -21.94
C GLU A 297 -6.58 7.75 -20.91
N VAL A 298 -6.78 8.16 -19.67
CA VAL A 298 -5.84 7.86 -18.56
C VAL A 298 -5.62 6.35 -18.43
N THR A 299 -6.70 5.55 -18.49
CA THR A 299 -6.59 4.09 -18.44
C THR A 299 -5.76 3.54 -19.61
N ARG A 300 -5.96 4.07 -20.82
CA ARG A 300 -5.15 3.71 -21.98
C ARG A 300 -3.68 4.05 -21.78
N ASP A 301 -3.40 5.28 -21.33
CA ASP A 301 -2.05 5.78 -21.11
C ASP A 301 -1.27 4.92 -20.11
N VAL A 302 -1.88 4.58 -18.98
CA VAL A 302 -1.19 3.80 -17.94
C VAL A 302 -0.92 2.36 -18.38
N CYS A 303 -1.79 1.75 -19.19
CA CYS A 303 -1.54 0.43 -19.78
C CYS A 303 -0.37 0.47 -20.77
N LEU A 304 -0.33 1.47 -21.65
CA LEU A 304 0.78 1.67 -22.59
C LEU A 304 2.09 1.98 -21.86
N LEU A 305 2.03 2.78 -20.80
CA LEU A 305 3.19 3.08 -19.96
C LEU A 305 3.72 1.84 -19.25
N ALA A 306 2.85 0.99 -18.72
CA ALA A 306 3.25 -0.24 -18.06
C ALA A 306 3.95 -1.20 -19.04
N ARG A 307 3.41 -1.35 -20.26
CA ARG A 307 4.05 -2.11 -21.36
C ARG A 307 5.40 -1.53 -21.78
N LEU A 308 5.50 -0.21 -21.88
CA LEU A 308 6.75 0.48 -22.20
C LEU A 308 7.82 0.21 -21.13
N VAL A 309 7.46 0.31 -19.85
CA VAL A 309 8.38 0.06 -18.73
C VAL A 309 8.81 -1.42 -18.72
N ALA A 310 7.87 -2.36 -18.85
CA ALA A 310 8.17 -3.78 -18.93
C ALA A 310 9.16 -4.09 -20.06
N ALA A 311 8.86 -3.65 -21.29
CA ALA A 311 9.74 -3.85 -22.44
C ALA A 311 11.12 -3.22 -22.24
N SER A 312 11.21 -2.07 -21.57
CA SER A 312 12.49 -1.43 -21.25
C SER A 312 13.33 -2.25 -20.27
N MET A 313 12.70 -2.82 -19.24
CA MET A 313 13.39 -3.65 -18.25
C MET A 313 13.84 -4.99 -18.84
N TYR A 314 12.98 -5.64 -19.64
CA TYR A 314 13.34 -6.83 -20.38
C TYR A 314 14.48 -6.55 -21.38
N TYR A 315 14.43 -5.43 -22.10
CA TYR A 315 15.47 -5.04 -23.05
C TYR A 315 16.85 -4.99 -22.39
N SER A 316 16.97 -4.29 -21.25
CA SER A 316 18.25 -4.21 -20.50
C SER A 316 18.69 -5.58 -19.96
N GLN A 317 17.77 -6.40 -19.47
CA GLN A 317 18.10 -7.71 -18.91
C GLN A 317 18.56 -8.72 -19.98
N VAL A 318 18.00 -8.65 -21.19
CA VAL A 318 18.43 -9.48 -22.33
C VAL A 318 19.85 -9.12 -22.76
N GLU A 319 20.22 -7.84 -22.71
CA GLU A 319 21.60 -7.42 -23.04
C GLU A 319 22.62 -8.04 -22.08
N GLU A 320 22.36 -8.02 -20.77
CA GLU A 320 23.20 -8.72 -19.78
C GLU A 320 23.27 -10.23 -20.07
N LEU A 321 22.13 -10.86 -20.38
CA LEU A 321 22.06 -12.29 -20.68
C LEU A 321 22.83 -12.66 -21.96
N MET A 322 22.85 -11.78 -22.97
CA MET A 322 23.67 -11.96 -24.17
C MET A 322 25.16 -12.00 -23.84
N PHE A 323 25.64 -11.17 -22.90
CA PHE A 323 27.05 -11.24 -22.47
C PHE A 323 27.39 -12.57 -21.83
N GLU A 324 26.54 -13.04 -20.91
CA GLU A 324 26.73 -14.28 -20.16
C GLU A 324 26.64 -15.53 -21.05
N LEU A 325 25.63 -15.64 -21.93
CA LEU A 325 25.39 -16.82 -22.74
C LEU A 325 26.24 -16.88 -24.02
N SER A 326 27.57 -16.89 -23.83
CA SER A 326 28.59 -16.98 -24.89
C SER A 326 28.87 -18.40 -25.42
N MET A 327 28.10 -19.39 -24.96
CA MET A 327 28.32 -20.80 -25.27
C MET A 327 28.11 -21.10 -26.76
N TRP A 328 28.93 -21.98 -27.31
CA TRP A 328 28.84 -22.44 -28.70
C TRP A 328 28.12 -23.79 -28.83
N ARG A 329 28.11 -24.62 -27.78
CA ARG A 329 27.42 -25.91 -27.77
C ARG A 329 25.92 -25.70 -27.64
N CYS A 330 25.15 -26.27 -28.57
CA CYS A 330 23.70 -26.22 -28.55
C CYS A 330 23.09 -27.46 -29.18
N THR A 331 21.77 -27.59 -29.03
CA THR A 331 20.97 -28.60 -29.72
C THR A 331 20.80 -28.26 -31.19
N ASP A 332 20.52 -29.27 -32.01
CA ASP A 332 20.24 -29.11 -33.45
C ASP A 332 19.10 -28.10 -33.70
N GLU A 333 18.08 -28.13 -32.84
CA GLU A 333 16.94 -27.20 -32.89
C GLU A 333 17.37 -25.73 -32.74
N LEU A 334 18.16 -25.42 -31.71
CA LEU A 334 18.67 -24.06 -31.49
C LEU A 334 19.61 -23.64 -32.62
N SER A 335 20.48 -24.54 -33.09
CA SER A 335 21.41 -24.27 -34.19
C SER A 335 20.67 -23.87 -35.46
N GLN A 336 19.67 -24.66 -35.87
CA GLN A 336 18.86 -24.37 -37.05
C GLN A 336 18.11 -23.04 -36.92
N ARG A 337 17.56 -22.76 -35.73
CA ARG A 337 16.87 -21.48 -35.47
C ARG A 337 17.83 -20.28 -35.57
N ALA A 338 19.04 -20.41 -35.01
CA ALA A 338 20.07 -19.38 -35.09
C ALA A 338 20.56 -19.16 -36.53
N GLU A 339 20.77 -20.23 -37.31
CA GLU A 339 21.14 -20.15 -38.73
C GLU A 339 20.08 -19.42 -39.56
N LEU A 340 18.79 -19.74 -39.36
CA LEU A 340 17.67 -19.06 -40.03
C LEU A 340 17.64 -17.55 -39.71
N LEU A 341 17.81 -17.17 -38.45
CA LEU A 341 17.86 -15.76 -38.04
C LEU A 341 19.08 -15.06 -38.64
N HIS A 342 20.24 -15.71 -38.64
CA HIS A 342 21.46 -15.16 -39.22
C HIS A 342 21.34 -14.95 -40.75
N ALA A 343 20.63 -15.86 -41.44
CA ALA A 343 20.39 -15.78 -42.89
C ALA A 343 19.33 -14.73 -43.27
N SER A 344 18.40 -14.40 -42.38
CA SER A 344 17.25 -13.52 -42.65
C SER A 344 17.61 -12.05 -43.00
N ASN A 345 18.90 -11.68 -42.97
CA ASN A 345 19.44 -10.42 -43.50
C ASN A 345 18.64 -9.15 -43.13
N LYS A 346 18.12 -9.09 -41.89
CA LYS A 346 17.59 -7.84 -41.33
C LYS A 346 18.72 -6.82 -41.35
N LYS A 347 18.48 -5.62 -41.89
CA LYS A 347 19.45 -4.50 -41.87
C LYS A 347 20.03 -4.40 -40.46
N ASP A 348 21.35 -4.23 -40.33
CA ASP A 348 22.01 -4.03 -39.04
C ASP A 348 21.31 -2.88 -38.30
N ASN A 349 20.45 -3.21 -37.34
CA ASN A 349 19.74 -2.25 -36.54
C ASN A 349 20.76 -1.66 -35.56
N LYS A 350 21.22 -0.44 -35.86
CA LYS A 350 22.33 0.26 -35.19
C LYS A 350 21.95 0.81 -33.80
N HIS A 351 21.23 0.04 -32.99
CA HIS A 351 20.72 0.53 -31.70
C HIS A 351 21.66 0.28 -30.52
N TYR A 352 22.74 -0.50 -30.69
CA TYR A 352 23.54 -0.95 -29.55
C TYR A 352 25.05 -0.93 -29.82
N ILE A 353 25.82 -0.24 -28.97
CA ILE A 353 27.26 0.12 -29.09
C ILE A 353 28.23 -1.08 -29.04
N GLU A 354 27.98 -2.08 -28.20
CA GLU A 354 28.99 -3.12 -27.93
C GLU A 354 28.86 -4.35 -28.87
N PHE A 355 27.70 -4.52 -29.53
CA PHE A 355 27.45 -5.50 -30.60
C PHE A 355 27.14 -4.77 -31.94
N TRP A 356 27.91 -3.72 -32.29
CA TRP A 356 27.79 -3.03 -33.61
C TRP A 356 28.04 -3.94 -34.80
N LYS A 357 28.76 -5.05 -34.58
CA LYS A 357 29.04 -6.06 -35.58
C LYS A 357 28.01 -7.17 -35.46
N LYS A 358 27.60 -7.74 -36.60
CA LYS A 358 26.74 -8.91 -36.67
C LYS A 358 27.25 -10.01 -35.73
N VAL A 359 26.39 -10.51 -34.84
CA VAL A 359 26.70 -11.63 -33.94
C VAL A 359 27.08 -12.85 -34.78
N PRO A 360 28.23 -13.49 -34.53
CA PRO A 360 28.67 -14.63 -35.32
C PRO A 360 27.73 -15.84 -35.10
N PRO A 361 27.46 -16.65 -36.14
CA PRO A 361 26.58 -17.80 -36.02
C PRO A 361 27.14 -18.90 -35.09
N SER A 362 28.43 -18.85 -34.77
CA SER A 362 29.07 -19.72 -33.77
C SER A 362 28.62 -19.44 -32.33
N GLU A 363 27.88 -18.35 -32.08
CA GLU A 363 27.32 -17.97 -30.79
C GLU A 363 25.77 -18.06 -30.83
N PRO A 364 25.19 -19.28 -30.92
CA PRO A 364 23.78 -19.47 -31.26
C PRO A 364 22.81 -18.84 -30.26
N TYR A 365 23.11 -18.89 -28.95
CA TYR A 365 22.28 -18.24 -27.92
C TYR A 365 22.24 -16.72 -28.10
N ARG A 366 23.37 -16.08 -28.41
CA ARG A 366 23.43 -14.63 -28.66
C ARG A 366 22.68 -14.23 -29.93
N VAL A 367 22.65 -15.10 -30.95
CA VAL A 367 21.84 -14.86 -32.16
C VAL A 367 20.35 -14.87 -31.82
N ILE A 368 19.87 -15.85 -31.05
CA ILE A 368 18.47 -15.90 -30.61
C ILE A 368 18.14 -14.67 -29.74
N LEU A 369 18.93 -14.41 -28.70
CA LEU A 369 18.70 -13.31 -27.77
C LEU A 369 18.81 -11.94 -28.45
N GLY A 370 19.62 -11.81 -29.50
CA GLY A 370 19.67 -10.61 -30.34
C GLY A 370 18.34 -10.32 -31.03
N ASP A 371 17.68 -11.34 -31.60
CA ASP A 371 16.33 -11.16 -32.19
C ASP A 371 15.29 -10.84 -31.10
N VAL A 372 15.40 -11.47 -29.91
CA VAL A 372 14.53 -11.16 -28.77
C VAL A 372 14.65 -9.69 -28.37
N ARG A 373 15.89 -9.19 -28.22
CA ARG A 373 16.18 -7.80 -27.91
C ARG A 373 15.62 -6.84 -28.97
N ASP A 374 15.79 -7.15 -30.24
CA ASP A 374 15.32 -6.31 -31.34
C ASP A 374 13.79 -6.22 -31.36
N LYS A 375 13.07 -7.33 -31.11
CA LYS A 375 11.61 -7.32 -30.93
C LYS A 375 11.17 -6.57 -29.67
N LEU A 376 11.90 -6.66 -28.56
CA LEU A 376 11.64 -5.88 -27.35
C LEU A 376 11.80 -4.38 -27.59
N TYR A 377 12.83 -3.97 -28.34
CA TYR A 377 13.03 -2.59 -28.76
C TYR A 377 11.80 -2.09 -29.55
N ASN A 378 11.37 -2.83 -30.56
CA ASN A 378 10.18 -2.48 -31.34
C ASN A 378 8.92 -2.41 -30.47
N THR A 379 8.77 -3.33 -29.51
CA THR A 379 7.65 -3.35 -28.55
C THR A 379 7.63 -2.07 -27.70
N ARG A 380 8.80 -1.67 -27.17
CA ARG A 380 8.98 -0.43 -26.41
C ARG A 380 8.67 0.81 -27.25
N GLU A 381 9.25 0.91 -28.44
CA GLU A 381 9.05 2.06 -29.32
C GLU A 381 7.62 2.15 -29.83
N ARG A 382 6.96 1.03 -30.14
CA ARG A 382 5.53 1.00 -30.52
C ARG A 382 4.67 1.56 -29.39
N ALA A 383 4.88 1.12 -28.15
CA ALA A 383 4.16 1.67 -27.00
C ALA A 383 4.42 3.17 -26.82
N ARG A 384 5.67 3.63 -27.00
CA ARG A 384 6.06 5.05 -26.93
C ARG A 384 5.38 5.89 -28.02
N HIS A 385 5.35 5.41 -29.26
CA HIS A 385 4.68 6.10 -30.38
C HIS A 385 3.18 6.23 -30.13
N ILE A 386 2.50 5.14 -29.74
CA ILE A 386 1.07 5.18 -29.45
C ILE A 386 0.77 6.16 -28.29
N LEU A 387 1.59 6.14 -27.23
CA LEU A 387 1.41 7.05 -26.09
C LEU A 387 1.63 8.53 -26.44
N SER A 388 2.47 8.84 -27.43
CA SER A 388 2.82 10.24 -27.78
C SER A 388 2.06 10.79 -28.99
N GLN A 389 1.61 9.91 -29.90
CA GLN A 389 1.05 10.27 -31.21
C GLN A 389 -0.27 9.55 -31.52
N GLY A 390 -0.74 8.63 -30.66
CA GLY A 390 -1.95 7.84 -30.86
C GLY A 390 -1.82 6.67 -31.85
N HIS A 391 -0.71 6.57 -32.59
CA HIS A 391 -0.46 5.51 -33.57
C HIS A 391 1.04 5.17 -33.65
N SER A 392 1.40 4.09 -34.36
CA SER A 392 2.79 3.68 -34.59
C SER A 392 2.96 2.98 -35.92
N ASP A 393 3.98 3.39 -36.69
CA ASP A 393 4.37 2.74 -37.96
C ASP A 393 5.06 1.39 -37.78
N ILE A 394 5.56 1.10 -36.57
CA ILE A 394 6.14 -0.22 -36.24
C ILE A 394 5.01 -1.25 -36.26
N PRO A 395 5.05 -2.27 -37.14
CA PRO A 395 3.96 -3.22 -37.29
C PRO A 395 3.90 -4.20 -36.10
N GLU A 396 2.74 -4.78 -35.82
CA GLU A 396 2.54 -5.64 -34.63
C GLU A 396 3.37 -6.92 -34.66
N ASP A 397 3.57 -7.51 -35.84
CA ASP A 397 4.36 -8.72 -36.07
C ASP A 397 5.87 -8.52 -35.79
N ALA A 398 6.32 -7.26 -35.75
CA ALA A 398 7.67 -6.88 -35.33
C ALA A 398 7.81 -6.72 -33.81
N THR A 399 6.74 -6.95 -33.04
CA THR A 399 6.68 -6.77 -31.57
C THR A 399 6.22 -8.04 -30.86
N TYR A 400 6.29 -8.05 -29.52
CA TYR A 400 5.65 -9.08 -28.70
C TYR A 400 4.24 -8.64 -28.31
N THR A 401 3.24 -9.40 -28.78
CA THR A 401 1.81 -9.14 -28.52
C THR A 401 1.21 -10.08 -27.47
N ASN A 402 1.82 -11.26 -27.29
CA ASN A 402 1.45 -12.25 -26.29
C ASN A 402 2.70 -12.80 -25.57
N LEU A 403 2.47 -13.42 -24.41
CA LEU A 403 3.54 -13.86 -23.53
C LEU A 403 4.25 -15.11 -24.05
N GLU A 404 3.50 -16.00 -24.71
CA GLU A 404 3.98 -17.27 -25.25
C GLU A 404 5.04 -17.03 -26.33
N ASP A 405 4.83 -16.07 -27.23
CA ASP A 405 5.79 -15.69 -28.26
C ASP A 405 7.10 -15.14 -27.66
N PHE A 406 7.02 -14.51 -26.48
CA PHE A 406 8.20 -13.99 -25.79
C PHE A 406 8.93 -15.08 -24.99
N LEU A 407 8.21 -16.02 -24.40
CA LEU A 407 8.77 -17.15 -23.66
C LEU A 407 9.45 -18.18 -24.56
N GLU A 408 8.89 -18.46 -25.74
CA GLU A 408 9.37 -19.49 -26.67
C GLU A 408 10.90 -19.47 -26.90
N PRO A 409 11.53 -18.34 -27.30
CA PRO A 409 12.97 -18.32 -27.53
C PRO A 409 13.80 -18.53 -26.26
N LEU A 410 13.29 -18.11 -25.10
CA LEU A 410 13.94 -18.26 -23.80
C LEU A 410 13.89 -19.70 -23.31
N GLU A 411 12.74 -20.35 -23.48
CA GLU A 411 12.53 -21.77 -23.19
C GLU A 411 13.37 -22.65 -24.12
N LEU A 412 13.50 -22.27 -25.40
CA LEU A 412 14.40 -22.91 -26.36
C LEU A 412 15.86 -22.84 -25.88
N CYS A 413 16.34 -21.68 -25.44
CA CYS A 413 17.67 -21.55 -24.83
C CYS A 413 17.80 -22.43 -23.59
N TYR A 414 16.79 -22.46 -22.71
CA TYR A 414 16.82 -23.22 -21.46
C TYR A 414 16.90 -24.73 -21.73
N ARG A 415 16.04 -25.27 -22.60
CA ARG A 415 16.05 -26.71 -22.94
C ARG A 415 17.34 -27.11 -23.66
N SER A 416 17.88 -26.24 -24.52
CA SER A 416 19.16 -26.48 -25.20
C SER A 416 20.32 -26.58 -24.21
N LEU A 417 20.44 -25.62 -23.27
CA LEU A 417 21.49 -25.67 -22.24
C LEU A 417 21.37 -26.92 -21.38
N CYS A 418 20.16 -27.29 -20.97
CA CYS A 418 19.95 -28.53 -20.21
C CYS A 418 20.36 -29.78 -21.00
N ALA A 419 19.99 -29.88 -22.27
CA ALA A 419 20.32 -31.01 -23.13
C ALA A 419 21.83 -31.13 -23.41
N CYS A 420 22.56 -30.00 -23.45
CA CYS A 420 24.01 -29.97 -23.62
C CYS A 420 24.81 -30.21 -22.33
N GLY A 421 24.15 -30.46 -21.20
CA GLY A 421 24.80 -30.67 -19.89
C GLY A 421 25.07 -29.39 -19.09
N ASP A 422 24.65 -28.22 -19.59
CA ASP A 422 24.86 -26.90 -19.01
C ASP A 422 23.69 -26.43 -18.13
N ARG A 423 23.00 -27.38 -17.47
CA ARG A 423 21.84 -27.09 -16.61
C ARG A 423 22.16 -26.08 -15.50
N THR A 424 23.36 -26.11 -14.93
CA THR A 424 23.81 -25.15 -13.92
C THR A 424 23.79 -23.70 -14.44
N ILE A 425 24.10 -23.50 -15.73
CA ILE A 425 24.03 -22.20 -16.40
C ILE A 425 22.57 -21.81 -16.64
N ALA A 426 21.75 -22.74 -17.16
CA ALA A 426 20.33 -22.52 -17.38
C ALA A 426 19.58 -22.10 -16.10
N GLU A 427 19.95 -22.68 -14.95
CA GLU A 427 19.39 -22.38 -13.63
C GLU A 427 19.97 -21.10 -12.97
N GLY A 428 20.84 -20.38 -13.66
CA GLY A 428 21.36 -19.06 -13.28
C GLY A 428 20.43 -17.93 -13.71
N SER A 429 20.97 -16.95 -14.44
CA SER A 429 20.28 -15.74 -14.88
C SER A 429 19.12 -16.01 -15.85
N LEU A 430 19.23 -17.05 -16.69
CA LEU A 430 18.15 -17.42 -17.61
C LEU A 430 16.88 -17.88 -16.86
N LEU A 431 17.03 -18.67 -15.80
CA LEU A 431 15.89 -19.07 -14.95
C LEU A 431 15.28 -17.88 -14.21
N ASP A 432 16.12 -16.95 -13.73
CA ASP A 432 15.62 -15.72 -13.12
C ASP A 432 14.82 -14.90 -14.13
N PHE A 433 15.28 -14.83 -15.38
CA PHE A 433 14.59 -14.15 -16.46
C PHE A 433 13.26 -14.80 -16.82
N LEU A 434 13.20 -16.13 -16.97
CA LEU A 434 11.96 -16.87 -17.19
C LEU A 434 10.92 -16.64 -16.08
N ARG A 435 11.38 -16.58 -14.82
CA ARG A 435 10.54 -16.28 -13.66
C ARG A 435 10.03 -14.84 -13.67
N GLN A 436 10.86 -13.88 -14.08
CA GLN A 436 10.45 -12.48 -14.27
C GLN A 436 9.39 -12.35 -15.36
N VAL A 437 9.58 -13.01 -16.51
CA VAL A 437 8.58 -13.03 -17.60
C VAL A 437 7.24 -13.62 -17.12
N SER A 438 7.29 -14.74 -16.40
CA SER A 438 6.08 -15.40 -15.86
C SER A 438 5.39 -14.60 -14.74
N THR A 439 6.15 -13.80 -13.98
CA THR A 439 5.61 -12.99 -12.87
C THR A 439 5.00 -11.68 -13.36
N PHE A 440 5.69 -10.99 -14.27
CA PHE A 440 5.40 -9.61 -14.65
C PHE A 440 4.67 -9.50 -16.00
N GLY A 441 4.75 -10.53 -16.85
CA GLY A 441 4.16 -10.53 -18.18
C GLY A 441 4.65 -9.37 -19.05
N LEU A 442 3.89 -9.01 -20.09
CA LEU A 442 4.25 -7.89 -20.96
C LEU A 442 3.87 -6.51 -20.39
N SER A 443 3.22 -6.46 -19.24
CA SER A 443 2.63 -5.22 -18.69
C SER A 443 3.12 -4.87 -17.28
N LEU A 444 4.06 -5.63 -16.71
CA LEU A 444 4.61 -5.49 -15.34
C LEU A 444 3.59 -5.74 -14.21
N VAL A 445 2.41 -5.13 -14.32
CA VAL A 445 1.24 -5.31 -13.47
C VAL A 445 -0.01 -5.44 -14.34
N ARG A 446 -1.04 -6.10 -13.80
CA ARG A 446 -2.40 -6.04 -14.35
C ARG A 446 -3.17 -4.87 -13.74
N LEU A 447 -3.90 -4.12 -14.55
CA LEU A 447 -4.70 -2.99 -14.09
C LEU A 447 -6.12 -3.44 -13.73
N ASP A 448 -6.54 -3.21 -12.48
CA ASP A 448 -7.95 -3.35 -12.12
C ASP A 448 -8.73 -2.11 -12.51
N ILE A 449 -9.96 -2.31 -12.99
CA ILE A 449 -10.92 -1.25 -13.25
C ILE A 449 -11.92 -1.23 -12.12
N ARG A 450 -12.18 -0.07 -11.51
CA ARG A 450 -13.16 0.04 -10.42
C ARG A 450 -14.12 1.21 -10.61
N GLN A 451 -15.41 0.94 -10.57
CA GLN A 451 -16.49 1.92 -10.70
C GLN A 451 -17.63 1.60 -9.71
N GLU A 452 -18.40 2.59 -9.28
CA GLU A 452 -19.55 2.36 -8.38
C GLU A 452 -20.80 1.87 -9.11
N SER A 453 -21.56 0.96 -8.47
CA SER A 453 -22.76 0.28 -9.01
C SER A 453 -23.82 1.21 -9.60
N GLU A 454 -24.05 2.36 -8.97
CA GLU A 454 -25.06 3.34 -9.41
C GLU A 454 -24.75 3.92 -10.80
N ARG A 455 -23.46 4.05 -11.16
CA ARG A 455 -23.05 4.52 -12.49
C ARG A 455 -23.41 3.52 -13.59
N HIS A 456 -23.40 2.22 -13.29
CA HIS A 456 -23.89 1.18 -14.22
C HIS A 456 -25.40 1.22 -14.33
N THR A 457 -26.10 1.41 -13.20
CA THR A 457 -27.55 1.58 -13.14
C THR A 457 -27.99 2.78 -13.99
N ASP A 458 -27.27 3.90 -13.96
CA ASP A 458 -27.56 5.09 -14.79
C ASP A 458 -27.46 4.80 -16.29
N VAL A 459 -26.43 4.07 -16.72
CA VAL A 459 -26.28 3.67 -18.14
C VAL A 459 -27.44 2.79 -18.58
N ILE A 460 -27.78 1.78 -17.79
CA ILE A 460 -28.89 0.86 -18.12
C ILE A 460 -30.24 1.57 -18.07
N ASP A 461 -30.45 2.48 -17.12
CA ASP A 461 -31.67 3.28 -17.04
C ASP A 461 -31.82 4.20 -18.25
N CYS A 462 -30.73 4.81 -18.72
CA CYS A 462 -30.73 5.58 -19.96
C CYS A 462 -31.13 4.72 -21.17
N ILE A 463 -30.53 3.53 -21.32
CA ILE A 463 -30.84 2.59 -22.39
C ILE A 463 -32.32 2.18 -22.35
N THR A 464 -32.82 1.75 -21.18
CA THR A 464 -34.21 1.28 -21.03
C THR A 464 -35.24 2.39 -21.28
N LYS A 465 -34.97 3.62 -20.84
CA LYS A 465 -35.82 4.79 -21.12
C LYS A 465 -35.82 5.13 -22.60
N TYR A 466 -34.65 5.13 -23.24
CA TYR A 466 -34.52 5.44 -24.66
C TYR A 466 -35.25 4.42 -25.55
N LEU A 467 -35.17 3.13 -25.21
CA LEU A 467 -35.89 2.07 -25.91
C LEU A 467 -37.40 2.03 -25.61
N GLY A 468 -37.90 2.88 -24.70
CA GLY A 468 -39.31 2.93 -24.33
C GLY A 468 -39.80 1.71 -23.53
N ILE A 469 -38.90 0.94 -22.90
CA ILE A 469 -39.22 -0.28 -22.16
C ILE A 469 -39.37 -0.05 -20.64
N GLY A 470 -39.11 1.17 -20.17
CA GLY A 470 -39.32 1.62 -18.80
C GLY A 470 -38.07 2.22 -18.18
N SER A 471 -38.06 2.38 -16.86
CA SER A 471 -36.91 2.88 -16.09
C SER A 471 -36.32 1.73 -15.26
N TYR A 472 -35.16 1.22 -15.65
CA TYR A 472 -34.43 0.19 -14.89
C TYR A 472 -34.20 0.59 -13.42
N ARG A 473 -33.97 1.87 -13.17
CA ARG A 473 -33.77 2.43 -11.82
C ARG A 473 -34.98 2.21 -10.92
N GLU A 474 -36.20 2.28 -11.46
CA GLU A 474 -37.46 2.12 -10.71
C GLU A 474 -37.88 0.64 -10.55
N TRP A 475 -37.23 -0.28 -11.23
CA TRP A 475 -37.57 -1.70 -11.15
C TRP A 475 -37.10 -2.34 -9.84
N SER A 476 -37.86 -3.33 -9.36
CA SER A 476 -37.42 -4.19 -8.26
C SER A 476 -36.23 -5.04 -8.69
N GLU A 477 -35.49 -5.59 -7.71
CA GLU A 477 -34.36 -6.47 -7.99
C GLU A 477 -34.79 -7.66 -8.87
N GLU A 478 -35.95 -8.27 -8.61
CA GLU A 478 -36.45 -9.40 -9.40
C GLU A 478 -36.69 -9.03 -10.86
N LYS A 479 -37.27 -7.85 -11.11
CA LYS A 479 -37.53 -7.37 -12.47
C LYS A 479 -36.23 -6.98 -13.19
N ARG A 480 -35.26 -6.41 -12.46
CA ARG A 480 -33.91 -6.16 -13.00
C ARG A 480 -33.24 -7.46 -13.42
N LEU A 481 -33.28 -8.50 -12.57
CA LEU A 481 -32.70 -9.80 -12.87
C LEU A 481 -33.38 -10.48 -14.06
N GLU A 482 -34.71 -10.49 -14.11
CA GLU A 482 -35.47 -11.06 -15.23
C GLU A 482 -35.05 -10.41 -16.55
N TRP A 483 -35.00 -9.08 -16.59
CA TRP A 483 -34.62 -8.33 -17.77
C TRP A 483 -33.15 -8.55 -18.16
N LEU A 484 -32.22 -8.44 -17.20
CA LEU A 484 -30.80 -8.66 -17.45
C LEU A 484 -30.53 -10.06 -18.01
N LEU A 485 -31.18 -11.09 -17.46
CA LEU A 485 -31.02 -12.46 -17.95
C LEU A 485 -31.64 -12.67 -19.34
N SER A 486 -32.77 -12.03 -19.62
CA SER A 486 -33.36 -12.02 -20.96
C SER A 486 -32.37 -11.42 -21.98
N GLU A 487 -31.77 -10.27 -21.68
CA GLU A 487 -30.80 -9.64 -22.56
C GLU A 487 -29.49 -10.45 -22.67
N LEU A 488 -28.96 -10.96 -21.55
CA LEU A 488 -27.72 -11.76 -21.50
C LEU A 488 -27.81 -13.10 -22.26
N THR A 489 -29.01 -13.69 -22.33
CA THR A 489 -29.28 -14.89 -23.14
C THR A 489 -29.65 -14.55 -24.58
N GLY A 490 -30.21 -13.36 -24.80
CA GLY A 490 -30.48 -12.80 -26.12
C GLY A 490 -29.21 -12.56 -26.93
N LYS A 491 -29.37 -12.52 -28.27
CA LYS A 491 -28.29 -12.22 -29.24
C LYS A 491 -28.46 -10.88 -29.93
N ARG A 492 -29.53 -10.14 -29.61
CA ARG A 492 -29.82 -8.84 -30.19
C ARG A 492 -28.92 -7.79 -29.51
N PRO A 493 -28.23 -6.91 -30.25
CA PRO A 493 -27.53 -5.77 -29.67
C PRO A 493 -28.50 -4.83 -28.96
N LEU A 494 -28.07 -4.29 -27.83
CA LEU A 494 -28.89 -3.49 -26.92
C LEU A 494 -28.61 -1.99 -27.04
N ILE A 495 -27.34 -1.58 -27.12
CA ILE A 495 -26.95 -0.15 -27.09
C ILE A 495 -27.17 0.49 -28.47
N PRO A 496 -28.08 1.47 -28.62
CA PRO A 496 -28.27 2.20 -29.86
C PRO A 496 -27.10 3.14 -30.15
N GLN A 497 -26.77 3.35 -31.43
CA GLN A 497 -25.69 4.26 -31.83
C GLN A 497 -25.98 5.73 -31.49
N ASP A 498 -27.26 6.10 -31.41
CA ASP A 498 -27.76 7.45 -31.15
C ASP A 498 -28.27 7.64 -29.71
N LEU A 499 -27.89 6.76 -28.78
CA LEU A 499 -28.24 6.88 -27.36
C LEU A 499 -27.76 8.24 -26.81
N PRO A 500 -28.63 9.07 -26.21
CA PRO A 500 -28.20 10.31 -25.57
C PRO A 500 -27.36 10.02 -24.32
N GLN A 501 -26.14 10.52 -24.29
CA GLN A 501 -25.19 10.27 -23.19
C GLN A 501 -24.92 11.56 -22.41
N THR A 502 -25.04 11.50 -21.08
CA THR A 502 -24.41 12.49 -20.20
C THR A 502 -22.90 12.23 -20.14
N ASP A 503 -22.11 13.19 -19.66
CA ASP A 503 -20.66 13.02 -19.50
C ASP A 503 -20.31 11.79 -18.64
N GLU A 504 -21.11 11.52 -17.61
CA GLU A 504 -20.96 10.35 -16.74
C GLU A 504 -21.32 9.03 -17.45
N ILE A 505 -22.37 8.99 -18.25
CA ILE A 505 -22.73 7.79 -19.04
C ILE A 505 -21.65 7.52 -20.08
N LYS A 506 -21.19 8.58 -20.77
CA LYS A 506 -20.14 8.51 -21.77
C LYS A 506 -18.84 7.97 -21.16
N ASP A 507 -18.42 8.45 -20.00
CA ASP A 507 -17.23 7.94 -19.28
C ASP A 507 -17.32 6.43 -19.02
N VAL A 508 -18.48 5.91 -18.61
CA VAL A 508 -18.66 4.47 -18.36
C VAL A 508 -18.56 3.67 -19.66
N LEU A 509 -19.24 4.08 -20.73
CA LEU A 509 -19.22 3.39 -22.01
C LEU A 509 -17.84 3.44 -22.68
N ASP A 510 -17.21 4.62 -22.71
CA ASP A 510 -15.86 4.80 -23.24
C ASP A 510 -14.82 3.99 -22.46
N THR A 511 -15.03 3.79 -21.16
CA THR A 511 -14.18 2.87 -20.37
C THR A 511 -14.23 1.48 -20.95
N PHE A 512 -15.42 0.93 -21.18
CA PHE A 512 -15.55 -0.40 -21.77
C PHE A 512 -15.00 -0.47 -23.20
N HIS A 513 -15.12 0.60 -23.99
CA HIS A 513 -14.47 0.68 -25.31
C HIS A 513 -12.95 0.58 -25.20
N VAL A 514 -12.32 1.26 -24.24
CA VAL A 514 -10.87 1.10 -23.97
C VAL A 514 -10.53 -0.34 -23.58
N LEU A 515 -11.37 -1.02 -22.80
CA LEU A 515 -11.16 -2.43 -22.46
C LEU A 515 -11.30 -3.37 -23.66
N ALA A 516 -12.17 -3.04 -24.62
CA ALA A 516 -12.37 -3.82 -25.84
C ALA A 516 -11.21 -3.66 -26.84
N GLU A 517 -10.54 -2.51 -26.84
CA GLU A 517 -9.45 -2.19 -27.76
C GLU A 517 -8.08 -2.69 -27.30
N LEU A 518 -7.83 -2.71 -25.99
CA LEU A 518 -6.51 -3.04 -25.44
C LEU A 518 -6.33 -4.55 -25.23
N PRO A 519 -5.08 -5.06 -25.29
CA PRO A 519 -4.77 -6.44 -24.96
C PRO A 519 -5.29 -6.86 -23.58
N SER A 520 -5.94 -8.03 -23.51
CA SER A 520 -6.61 -8.51 -22.29
C SER A 520 -5.66 -8.76 -21.11
N ASP A 521 -4.38 -9.03 -21.38
CA ASP A 521 -3.33 -9.21 -20.37
C ASP A 521 -2.93 -7.91 -19.66
N ASN A 522 -3.37 -6.75 -20.15
CA ASN A 522 -3.25 -5.48 -19.44
C ASN A 522 -4.13 -5.42 -18.19
N PHE A 523 -5.19 -6.23 -18.13
CA PHE A 523 -6.25 -6.05 -17.16
C PHE A 523 -6.35 -7.18 -16.15
N GLY A 524 -6.77 -6.80 -14.95
CA GLY A 524 -7.10 -7.67 -13.84
C GLY A 524 -8.61 -7.86 -13.74
N ALA A 525 -9.20 -7.30 -12.69
CA ALA A 525 -10.61 -7.42 -12.37
C ALA A 525 -11.40 -6.14 -12.73
N TYR A 526 -12.71 -6.30 -12.98
CA TYR A 526 -13.67 -5.18 -12.95
C TYR A 526 -14.38 -5.20 -11.60
N ILE A 527 -14.04 -4.26 -10.73
CA ILE A 527 -14.54 -4.15 -9.35
C ILE A 527 -15.73 -3.19 -9.30
N ILE A 528 -16.79 -3.61 -8.61
CA ILE A 528 -18.01 -2.82 -8.42
C ILE A 528 -18.04 -2.31 -6.99
N SER A 529 -17.70 -1.04 -6.78
CA SER A 529 -17.86 -0.38 -5.47
C SER A 529 -19.34 -0.24 -5.12
N MET A 530 -19.67 -0.25 -3.82
CA MET A 530 -21.05 -0.24 -3.31
C MET A 530 -21.93 -1.32 -3.95
N ALA A 531 -21.40 -2.53 -4.14
CA ALA A 531 -22.21 -3.66 -4.60
C ALA A 531 -23.19 -4.08 -3.49
N THR A 532 -24.46 -4.24 -3.84
CA THR A 532 -25.54 -4.55 -2.89
C THR A 532 -26.31 -5.81 -3.27
N SER A 533 -26.35 -6.12 -4.57
CA SER A 533 -27.32 -7.05 -5.15
C SER A 533 -26.71 -7.91 -6.27
N THR A 534 -27.47 -8.89 -6.74
CA THR A 534 -27.09 -9.76 -7.86
C THR A 534 -27.10 -8.98 -9.18
N SER A 535 -28.06 -8.05 -9.34
CA SER A 535 -28.19 -7.26 -10.56
C SER A 535 -27.00 -6.34 -10.81
N ASP A 536 -26.33 -5.85 -9.77
CA ASP A 536 -25.11 -5.04 -9.89
C ASP A 536 -24.02 -5.76 -10.71
N VAL A 537 -23.81 -7.05 -10.43
CA VAL A 537 -22.82 -7.88 -11.13
C VAL A 537 -23.25 -8.18 -12.57
N LEU A 538 -24.52 -8.56 -12.76
CA LEU A 538 -25.03 -8.89 -14.09
C LEU A 538 -25.14 -7.67 -15.02
N ALA A 539 -25.36 -6.48 -14.46
CA ALA A 539 -25.33 -5.22 -15.19
C ALA A 539 -23.96 -4.97 -15.86
N VAL A 540 -22.86 -5.20 -15.13
CA VAL A 540 -21.51 -5.06 -15.69
C VAL A 540 -21.20 -6.15 -16.72
N GLU A 541 -21.61 -7.39 -16.47
CA GLU A 541 -21.46 -8.46 -17.49
C GLU A 541 -22.18 -8.11 -18.79
N LEU A 542 -23.38 -7.53 -18.71
CA LEU A 542 -24.12 -7.06 -19.87
C LEU A 542 -23.37 -5.92 -20.59
N LEU A 543 -22.94 -4.89 -19.85
CA LEU A 543 -22.23 -3.75 -20.44
C LEU A 543 -20.90 -4.16 -21.08
N GLN A 544 -20.14 -5.10 -20.50
CA GLN A 544 -18.93 -5.64 -21.13
C GLN A 544 -19.24 -6.28 -22.48
N ARG A 545 -20.32 -7.07 -22.57
CA ARG A 545 -20.75 -7.72 -23.82
C ARG A 545 -21.19 -6.70 -24.87
N GLU A 546 -22.04 -5.76 -24.47
CA GLU A 546 -22.62 -4.76 -25.38
C GLU A 546 -21.57 -3.75 -25.88
N CYS A 547 -20.53 -3.47 -25.10
CA CYS A 547 -19.38 -2.68 -25.53
C CYS A 547 -18.28 -3.50 -26.23
N HIS A 548 -18.58 -4.76 -26.58
CA HIS A 548 -17.72 -5.63 -27.39
C HIS A 548 -16.37 -6.02 -26.76
N VAL A 549 -16.30 -6.10 -25.42
CA VAL A 549 -15.13 -6.63 -24.74
C VAL A 549 -15.02 -8.13 -25.02
N LYS A 550 -14.15 -8.52 -25.97
CA LYS A 550 -14.02 -9.90 -26.47
C LYS A 550 -13.64 -10.89 -25.37
N ASN A 551 -12.74 -10.48 -24.49
CA ASN A 551 -12.30 -11.22 -23.32
C ASN A 551 -12.76 -10.46 -22.06
N PRO A 552 -14.04 -10.62 -21.66
CA PRO A 552 -14.60 -9.83 -20.57
C PRO A 552 -13.86 -10.11 -19.27
N LEU A 553 -13.51 -9.04 -18.56
CA LEU A 553 -12.85 -9.08 -17.27
C LEU A 553 -13.75 -9.83 -16.27
N ARG A 554 -13.11 -10.46 -15.28
CA ARG A 554 -13.84 -11.03 -14.14
C ARG A 554 -14.50 -9.91 -13.34
N VAL A 555 -15.79 -10.05 -13.04
CA VAL A 555 -16.54 -9.05 -12.28
C VAL A 555 -16.50 -9.37 -10.80
N VAL A 556 -16.12 -8.37 -9.98
CA VAL A 556 -15.84 -8.51 -8.55
C VAL A 556 -16.73 -7.57 -7.76
N PRO A 557 -17.75 -8.06 -7.04
CA PRO A 557 -18.53 -7.21 -6.13
C PRO A 557 -17.67 -6.81 -4.92
N LEU A 558 -17.67 -5.53 -4.59
CA LEU A 558 -17.10 -4.99 -3.36
C LEU A 558 -18.23 -4.64 -2.39
N PHE A 559 -18.37 -5.43 -1.32
CA PHE A 559 -19.35 -5.20 -0.26
C PHE A 559 -18.74 -4.31 0.83
N GLU A 560 -19.34 -3.12 1.06
CA GLU A 560 -18.74 -2.06 1.87
C GLU A 560 -19.53 -1.68 3.12
N LYS A 561 -20.86 -1.76 3.13
CA LYS A 561 -21.66 -1.47 4.34
C LYS A 561 -21.94 -2.75 5.12
N LEU A 562 -22.31 -2.58 6.39
CA LEU A 562 -22.66 -3.71 7.26
C LEU A 562 -23.82 -4.54 6.69
N ALA A 563 -24.86 -3.87 6.17
CA ALA A 563 -26.01 -4.53 5.54
C ALA A 563 -25.61 -5.30 4.27
N ASP A 564 -24.70 -4.73 3.46
CA ASP A 564 -24.23 -5.36 2.23
C ASP A 564 -23.44 -6.63 2.55
N LEU A 565 -22.57 -6.59 3.57
CA LEU A 565 -21.85 -7.78 4.06
C LEU A 565 -22.78 -8.86 4.63
N GLN A 566 -23.90 -8.48 5.23
CA GLN A 566 -24.93 -9.43 5.70
C GLN A 566 -25.69 -10.06 4.53
N ASN A 567 -25.94 -9.30 3.46
CA ASN A 567 -26.65 -9.77 2.28
C ASN A 567 -25.76 -10.51 1.26
N ALA A 568 -24.44 -10.31 1.30
CA ALA A 568 -23.49 -10.87 0.36
C ALA A 568 -23.62 -12.40 0.14
N PRO A 569 -23.78 -13.24 1.19
CA PRO A 569 -24.02 -14.68 1.01
C PRO A 569 -25.27 -14.99 0.16
N ALA A 570 -26.36 -14.24 0.36
CA ALA A 570 -27.60 -14.43 -0.40
C ALA A 570 -27.41 -14.00 -1.87
N ALA A 571 -26.80 -12.83 -2.09
CA ALA A 571 -26.52 -12.30 -3.43
C ALA A 571 -25.62 -13.24 -4.25
N VAL A 572 -24.55 -13.77 -3.64
CA VAL A 572 -23.64 -14.72 -4.30
C VAL A 572 -24.29 -16.08 -4.54
N THR A 573 -25.11 -16.57 -3.59
CA THR A 573 -25.89 -17.80 -3.80
C THR A 573 -26.81 -17.66 -5.01
N ARG A 574 -27.45 -16.50 -5.18
CA ARG A 574 -28.33 -16.22 -6.31
C ARG A 574 -27.56 -16.13 -7.63
N LEU A 575 -26.37 -15.51 -7.64
CA LEU A 575 -25.46 -15.52 -8.79
C LEU A 575 -25.07 -16.94 -9.20
N PHE A 576 -24.63 -17.78 -8.26
CA PHE A 576 -24.22 -19.16 -8.57
C PHE A 576 -25.39 -20.07 -8.96
N SER A 577 -26.60 -19.75 -8.52
CA SER A 577 -27.82 -20.44 -8.95
C SER A 577 -28.28 -20.05 -10.37
N THR A 578 -27.61 -19.08 -11.01
CA THR A 578 -27.95 -18.60 -12.36
C THR A 578 -27.12 -19.35 -13.41
N PRO A 579 -27.73 -20.18 -14.28
CA PRO A 579 -26.99 -21.03 -15.22
C PRO A 579 -26.09 -20.24 -16.19
N TRP A 580 -26.53 -19.08 -16.66
CA TRP A 580 -25.72 -18.23 -17.52
C TRP A 580 -24.43 -17.77 -16.81
N TYR A 581 -24.55 -17.35 -15.55
CA TYR A 581 -23.43 -16.80 -14.78
C TYR A 581 -22.42 -17.87 -14.40
N ILE A 582 -22.87 -19.05 -13.94
CA ILE A 582 -21.94 -20.12 -13.53
C ILE A 582 -21.10 -20.64 -14.71
N ASN A 583 -21.69 -20.68 -15.91
CA ASN A 583 -20.96 -20.99 -17.15
C ASN A 583 -19.96 -19.88 -17.49
N ARG A 584 -20.35 -18.60 -17.34
CA ARG A 584 -19.52 -17.43 -17.63
C ARG A 584 -18.27 -17.35 -16.77
N ILE A 585 -18.38 -17.66 -15.47
CA ILE A 585 -17.26 -17.56 -14.51
C ILE A 585 -16.34 -18.79 -14.52
N ASN A 586 -16.73 -19.88 -15.18
CA ASN A 586 -15.94 -21.10 -15.35
C ASN A 586 -15.32 -21.61 -14.03
N GLY A 587 -16.15 -21.70 -12.98
CA GLY A 587 -15.76 -22.23 -11.68
C GLY A 587 -14.84 -21.33 -10.84
N LYS A 588 -14.66 -20.04 -11.16
CA LYS A 588 -13.86 -19.10 -10.37
C LYS A 588 -14.63 -17.81 -10.07
N GLN A 589 -14.72 -17.43 -8.79
CA GLN A 589 -15.30 -16.15 -8.38
C GLN A 589 -14.31 -15.40 -7.49
N GLU A 590 -14.20 -14.09 -7.69
CA GLU A 590 -13.51 -13.22 -6.75
C GLU A 590 -14.52 -12.28 -6.08
N VAL A 591 -14.39 -12.07 -4.77
CA VAL A 591 -15.20 -11.12 -3.99
C VAL A 591 -14.28 -10.21 -3.22
N MET A 592 -14.53 -8.89 -3.31
CA MET A 592 -13.75 -7.90 -2.58
C MET A 592 -14.44 -7.50 -1.29
N ILE A 593 -13.66 -7.32 -0.23
CA ILE A 593 -14.13 -6.85 1.08
C ILE A 593 -13.42 -5.57 1.52
N GLY A 594 -14.21 -4.56 1.93
CA GLY A 594 -13.72 -3.25 2.34
C GLY A 594 -13.73 -3.06 3.87
N TYR A 595 -12.55 -3.02 4.51
CA TYR A 595 -12.45 -2.87 5.95
C TYR A 595 -12.75 -1.44 6.42
N SER A 596 -12.08 -0.45 5.82
CA SER A 596 -12.23 0.96 6.24
C SER A 596 -13.63 1.51 5.96
N ASP A 597 -14.24 1.15 4.83
CA ASP A 597 -15.61 1.58 4.49
C ASP A 597 -16.64 0.95 5.43
N SER A 598 -16.51 -0.34 5.74
CA SER A 598 -17.35 -1.01 6.75
C SER A 598 -17.18 -0.42 8.15
N GLY A 599 -15.93 -0.10 8.52
CA GLY A 599 -15.61 0.56 9.79
C GLY A 599 -16.21 1.96 9.90
N LYS A 600 -16.30 2.71 8.80
CA LYS A 600 -16.95 4.01 8.73
C LYS A 600 -18.48 3.92 8.87
N ASP A 601 -19.09 2.83 8.44
CA ASP A 601 -20.55 2.62 8.53
C ASP A 601 -21.01 2.22 9.95
N ALA A 602 -20.27 1.33 10.60
CA ALA A 602 -20.77 0.63 11.80
C ALA A 602 -19.77 0.52 12.96
N GLY A 603 -18.59 1.13 12.87
CA GLY A 603 -17.50 0.96 13.82
C GLY A 603 -16.65 -0.27 13.52
N ARG A 604 -15.36 -0.21 13.88
CA ARG A 604 -14.33 -1.19 13.47
C ARG A 604 -14.56 -2.60 14.01
N LEU A 605 -15.02 -2.74 15.26
CA LEU A 605 -15.29 -4.04 15.88
C LEU A 605 -16.37 -4.81 15.13
N SER A 606 -17.51 -4.17 14.90
CA SER A 606 -18.66 -4.76 14.21
C SER A 606 -18.35 -5.08 12.76
N ALA A 607 -17.61 -4.18 12.08
CA ALA A 607 -17.11 -4.41 10.73
C ALA A 607 -16.22 -5.66 10.66
N ALA A 608 -15.21 -5.77 11.54
CA ALA A 608 -14.30 -6.91 11.56
C ALA A 608 -15.05 -8.24 11.79
N TRP A 609 -16.00 -8.26 12.72
CA TRP A 609 -16.79 -9.46 12.99
C TRP A 609 -17.70 -9.85 11.83
N GLN A 610 -18.40 -8.88 11.23
CA GLN A 610 -19.26 -9.15 10.08
C GLN A 610 -18.46 -9.61 8.85
N LEU A 611 -17.25 -9.07 8.66
CA LEU A 611 -16.31 -9.52 7.62
C LEU A 611 -15.87 -10.98 7.85
N TYR A 612 -15.60 -11.38 9.09
CA TYR A 612 -15.26 -12.77 9.41
C TYR A 612 -16.42 -13.72 9.07
N LYS A 613 -17.64 -13.38 9.50
CA LYS A 613 -18.85 -14.19 9.20
C LYS A 613 -19.15 -14.28 7.71
N CYS A 614 -19.13 -13.14 7.01
CA CYS A 614 -19.38 -13.08 5.57
C CYS A 614 -18.41 -13.98 4.80
N GLN A 615 -17.11 -13.91 5.09
CA GLN A 615 -16.10 -14.78 4.48
C GLN A 615 -16.37 -16.27 4.74
N ALA A 616 -16.64 -16.63 6.00
CA ALA A 616 -16.92 -18.02 6.38
C ALA A 616 -18.16 -18.58 5.65
N ASP A 617 -19.19 -17.76 5.43
CA ASP A 617 -20.41 -18.17 4.74
C ASP A 617 -20.22 -18.24 3.22
N LEU A 618 -19.50 -17.27 2.62
CA LEU A 618 -19.17 -17.29 1.19
C LEU A 618 -18.36 -18.53 0.80
N VAL A 619 -17.43 -18.98 1.66
CA VAL A 619 -16.67 -20.22 1.44
C VAL A 619 -17.59 -21.44 1.41
N LYS A 620 -18.55 -21.55 2.36
CA LYS A 620 -19.51 -22.66 2.37
C LYS A 620 -20.35 -22.69 1.09
N ILE A 621 -20.77 -21.51 0.63
CA ILE A 621 -21.54 -21.35 -0.61
C ILE A 621 -20.69 -21.76 -1.82
N ALA A 622 -19.47 -21.24 -1.93
CA ALA A 622 -18.57 -21.56 -3.04
C ALA A 622 -18.28 -23.07 -3.13
N LYS A 623 -18.02 -23.73 -1.98
CA LYS A 623 -17.88 -25.19 -1.91
C LYS A 623 -19.13 -25.93 -2.40
N LYS A 624 -20.32 -25.50 -1.98
CA LYS A 624 -21.60 -26.10 -2.41
C LYS A 624 -21.80 -26.07 -3.93
N PHE A 625 -21.33 -25.03 -4.60
CA PHE A 625 -21.46 -24.86 -6.05
C PHE A 625 -20.21 -25.28 -6.86
N GLY A 626 -19.16 -25.79 -6.20
CA GLY A 626 -17.91 -26.19 -6.87
C GLY A 626 -17.12 -25.01 -7.46
N VAL A 627 -17.23 -23.82 -6.86
CA VAL A 627 -16.54 -22.60 -7.30
C VAL A 627 -15.30 -22.36 -6.45
N LYS A 628 -14.16 -22.09 -7.09
CA LYS A 628 -12.95 -21.57 -6.41
C LYS A 628 -13.18 -20.09 -6.12
N LEU A 629 -13.36 -19.77 -4.84
CA LEU A 629 -13.50 -18.41 -4.34
C LEU A 629 -12.11 -17.83 -4.03
N THR A 630 -11.86 -16.60 -4.49
CA THR A 630 -10.72 -15.78 -4.06
C THR A 630 -11.25 -14.56 -3.32
N MET A 631 -10.80 -14.36 -2.08
CA MET A 631 -11.07 -13.14 -1.33
C MET A 631 -10.06 -12.06 -1.73
N PHE A 632 -10.56 -10.91 -2.17
CA PHE A 632 -9.73 -9.72 -2.38
C PHE A 632 -9.84 -8.78 -1.16
N HIS A 633 -8.76 -8.72 -0.39
CA HIS A 633 -8.67 -7.88 0.81
C HIS A 633 -8.37 -6.42 0.43
N GLY A 634 -9.33 -5.54 0.68
CA GLY A 634 -9.19 -4.09 0.52
C GLY A 634 -8.32 -3.41 1.57
N ARG A 635 -8.25 -2.08 1.51
CA ARG A 635 -7.47 -1.24 2.43
C ARG A 635 -7.98 -1.31 3.88
N GLY A 636 -7.11 -1.00 4.83
CA GLY A 636 -7.45 -0.86 6.25
C GLY A 636 -7.55 -2.16 7.04
N GLY A 637 -7.55 -3.33 6.38
CA GLY A 637 -7.51 -4.62 7.05
C GLY A 637 -6.18 -4.90 7.74
N THR A 638 -6.16 -5.83 8.69
CA THR A 638 -4.91 -6.33 9.32
C THR A 638 -3.95 -6.92 8.29
N VAL A 639 -4.48 -7.48 7.20
CA VAL A 639 -3.71 -8.12 6.11
C VAL A 639 -2.94 -7.12 5.23
N GLY A 640 -3.55 -5.97 4.88
CA GLY A 640 -3.01 -5.02 3.87
C GLY A 640 -2.00 -3.99 4.39
N ARG A 641 -1.54 -4.14 5.63
CA ARG A 641 -0.95 -3.07 6.43
C ARG A 641 0.52 -3.21 6.77
N GLY A 642 1.28 -3.93 5.93
CA GLY A 642 2.73 -4.14 6.03
C GLY A 642 3.42 -3.15 6.97
N GLY A 643 3.92 -3.67 8.09
CA GLY A 643 4.41 -2.86 9.22
C GLY A 643 3.83 -3.30 10.56
N GLY A 644 2.66 -3.94 10.55
CA GLY A 644 2.21 -4.90 11.56
C GLY A 644 2.26 -6.35 11.04
N PRO A 645 1.84 -7.34 11.84
CA PRO A 645 1.98 -8.76 11.54
C PRO A 645 1.01 -9.28 10.48
N THR A 646 1.29 -8.91 9.23
CA THR A 646 0.60 -9.47 8.06
C THR A 646 0.65 -10.99 8.04
N HIS A 647 1.73 -11.60 8.55
CA HIS A 647 1.86 -13.06 8.63
C HIS A 647 0.74 -13.67 9.51
N LEU A 648 0.64 -13.29 10.78
CA LEU A 648 -0.46 -13.77 11.63
C LEU A 648 -1.84 -13.33 11.13
N ALA A 649 -1.97 -12.13 10.54
CA ALA A 649 -3.25 -11.67 10.00
C ALA A 649 -3.78 -12.55 8.85
N ILE A 650 -2.89 -13.12 8.03
CA ILE A 650 -3.23 -14.10 6.99
C ILE A 650 -3.61 -15.43 7.65
N LEU A 651 -2.82 -15.92 8.61
CA LEU A 651 -3.12 -17.15 9.35
C LEU A 651 -4.42 -17.06 10.16
N ALA A 652 -4.86 -15.85 10.53
CA ALA A 652 -6.08 -15.59 11.27
C ALA A 652 -7.35 -15.52 10.42
N GLN A 653 -7.25 -15.59 9.09
CA GLN A 653 -8.43 -15.62 8.23
C GLN A 653 -9.30 -16.86 8.51
N PRO A 654 -10.63 -16.80 8.31
CA PRO A 654 -11.47 -17.98 8.51
C PRO A 654 -10.96 -19.20 7.72
N PRO A 655 -11.16 -20.44 8.21
CA PRO A 655 -10.73 -21.63 7.50
C PRO A 655 -11.20 -21.67 6.04
N ASP A 656 -10.33 -22.15 5.15
CA ASP A 656 -10.60 -22.36 3.72
C ASP A 656 -10.89 -21.10 2.86
N THR A 657 -10.70 -19.88 3.39
CA THR A 657 -10.92 -18.64 2.63
C THR A 657 -9.81 -18.30 1.64
N ILE A 658 -8.59 -18.83 1.86
CA ILE A 658 -7.43 -18.55 1.02
C ILE A 658 -7.25 -19.66 -0.03
N ASN A 659 -7.15 -20.92 0.40
CA ASN A 659 -7.07 -22.10 -0.47
C ASN A 659 -6.10 -21.92 -1.68
N GLY A 660 -4.89 -21.45 -1.38
CA GLY A 660 -3.85 -21.18 -2.38
C GLY A 660 -4.04 -19.92 -3.24
N SER A 661 -5.01 -19.05 -2.95
CA SER A 661 -5.20 -17.78 -3.69
C SER A 661 -5.42 -16.63 -2.73
N LEU A 662 -4.37 -15.83 -2.52
CA LEU A 662 -4.42 -14.63 -1.70
C LEU A 662 -4.32 -13.40 -2.59
N ARG A 663 -5.29 -12.48 -2.51
CA ARG A 663 -5.24 -11.19 -3.20
C ARG A 663 -5.37 -10.05 -2.20
N VAL A 664 -4.37 -9.18 -2.13
CA VAL A 664 -4.27 -8.17 -1.05
C VAL A 664 -3.86 -6.81 -1.61
N THR A 665 -4.54 -5.77 -1.13
CA THR A 665 -4.15 -4.38 -1.41
C THR A 665 -2.90 -4.00 -0.64
N VAL A 666 -1.85 -3.58 -1.33
CA VAL A 666 -0.71 -2.88 -0.75
C VAL A 666 -1.03 -1.40 -0.72
N GLN A 667 -1.23 -0.85 0.47
CA GLN A 667 -1.52 0.56 0.66
C GLN A 667 -0.31 1.43 0.29
N GLY A 668 -0.54 2.56 -0.38
CA GLY A 668 0.55 3.43 -0.85
C GLY A 668 1.39 4.02 0.30
N GLU A 669 0.83 4.19 1.50
CA GLU A 669 1.57 4.60 2.71
C GLU A 669 2.48 3.51 3.31
N VAL A 670 2.38 2.28 2.83
CA VAL A 670 3.12 1.09 3.32
C VAL A 670 4.08 0.53 2.26
N ILE A 671 3.98 1.01 1.02
CA ILE A 671 4.76 0.49 -0.10
C ILE A 671 6.28 0.67 0.11
N GLU A 672 6.73 1.79 0.68
CA GLU A 672 8.14 2.04 1.02
C GLU A 672 8.62 1.05 2.09
N GLN A 673 7.87 0.88 3.18
CA GLN A 673 8.25 -0.09 4.22
C GLN A 673 8.29 -1.53 3.70
N SER A 674 7.45 -1.85 2.71
CA SER A 674 7.32 -3.20 2.17
C SER A 674 8.34 -3.52 1.08
N PHE A 675 8.70 -2.52 0.26
CA PHE A 675 9.47 -2.69 -0.98
C PHE A 675 10.57 -1.63 -1.21
N GLY A 676 10.76 -0.66 -0.32
CA GLY A 676 11.78 0.39 -0.48
C GLY A 676 13.21 -0.12 -0.30
N GLU A 677 13.40 -1.17 0.50
CA GLU A 677 14.70 -1.79 0.79
C GLU A 677 14.71 -3.27 0.35
N GLU A 678 15.86 -3.76 -0.13
CA GLU A 678 15.99 -5.09 -0.76
C GLU A 678 15.65 -6.26 0.18
N HIS A 679 16.15 -6.23 1.43
CA HIS A 679 15.89 -7.27 2.42
C HIS A 679 14.44 -7.23 2.90
N LEU A 680 13.86 -6.04 3.05
CA LEU A 680 12.44 -5.87 3.38
C LEU A 680 11.54 -6.37 2.27
N CYS A 681 11.84 -6.05 1.01
CA CYS A 681 11.17 -6.60 -0.18
C CYS A 681 11.18 -8.13 -0.13
N PHE A 682 12.35 -8.74 0.08
CA PHE A 682 12.50 -10.19 0.20
C PHE A 682 11.62 -10.77 1.32
N ARG A 683 11.66 -10.18 2.53
CA ARG A 683 10.86 -10.64 3.67
C ARG A 683 9.36 -10.47 3.44
N THR A 684 8.95 -9.45 2.69
CA THR A 684 7.56 -9.24 2.28
C THR A 684 7.08 -10.38 1.39
N LEU A 685 7.80 -10.68 0.32
CA LEU A 685 7.45 -11.81 -0.55
C LEU A 685 7.43 -13.13 0.23
N GLN A 686 8.39 -13.31 1.15
CA GLN A 686 8.49 -14.49 1.98
C GLN A 686 7.28 -14.70 2.89
N ARG A 687 6.90 -13.69 3.69
CA ARG A 687 5.81 -13.86 4.67
C ARG A 687 4.46 -14.08 4.00
N PHE A 688 4.18 -13.38 2.90
CA PHE A 688 2.93 -13.58 2.16
C PHE A 688 2.86 -15.01 1.59
N THR A 689 3.97 -15.50 1.04
CA THR A 689 4.02 -16.86 0.48
C THR A 689 3.89 -17.93 1.57
N ALA A 690 4.63 -17.78 2.68
CA ALA A 690 4.61 -18.71 3.80
C ALA A 690 3.22 -18.79 4.46
N ALA A 691 2.64 -17.64 4.83
CA ALA A 691 1.36 -17.58 5.51
C ALA A 691 0.20 -18.13 4.65
N THR A 692 0.24 -17.85 3.34
CA THR A 692 -0.76 -18.36 2.37
C THR A 692 -0.71 -19.89 2.28
N LEU A 693 0.50 -20.45 2.21
CA LEU A 693 0.71 -21.90 2.13
C LEU A 693 0.26 -22.57 3.42
N GLU A 694 0.69 -22.04 4.56
CA GLU A 694 0.38 -22.62 5.86
C GLU A 694 -1.12 -22.54 6.18
N HIS A 695 -1.79 -21.40 5.94
CA HIS A 695 -3.23 -21.29 6.19
C HIS A 695 -4.04 -22.35 5.44
N GLY A 696 -3.67 -22.62 4.17
CA GLY A 696 -4.34 -23.64 3.36
C GLY A 696 -4.12 -25.08 3.84
N MET A 697 -3.08 -25.34 4.64
CA MET A 697 -2.74 -26.67 5.17
C MET A 697 -3.00 -26.84 6.68
N HIS A 698 -3.08 -25.72 7.38
CA HIS A 698 -3.19 -25.57 8.82
C HIS A 698 -4.10 -24.37 9.13
N PRO A 699 -5.42 -24.52 8.89
CA PRO A 699 -6.37 -23.45 9.18
C PRO A 699 -6.41 -23.15 10.69
N PRO A 700 -6.75 -21.91 11.09
CA PRO A 700 -6.87 -21.57 12.50
C PRO A 700 -8.04 -22.30 13.16
N ILE A 701 -8.07 -22.28 14.49
CA ILE A 701 -9.20 -22.81 15.25
C ILE A 701 -10.50 -22.07 14.88
N SER A 702 -11.60 -22.82 14.80
CA SER A 702 -12.93 -22.23 14.70
C SER A 702 -13.33 -21.59 16.03
N PRO A 703 -14.06 -20.46 16.04
CA PRO A 703 -14.51 -19.85 17.29
C PRO A 703 -15.45 -20.79 18.06
N LYS A 704 -15.29 -20.84 19.40
CA LYS A 704 -16.24 -21.53 20.28
C LYS A 704 -17.62 -20.84 20.18
N PRO A 705 -18.75 -21.56 20.34
CA PRO A 705 -20.08 -20.97 20.25
C PRO A 705 -20.30 -19.75 21.16
N GLU A 706 -19.77 -19.81 22.38
CA GLU A 706 -19.79 -18.73 23.36
C GLU A 706 -18.98 -17.50 22.91
N TRP A 707 -17.88 -17.69 22.20
CA TRP A 707 -17.10 -16.58 21.62
C TRP A 707 -17.88 -15.89 20.50
N ALA A 708 -18.51 -16.68 19.61
CA ALA A 708 -19.33 -16.13 18.54
C ALA A 708 -20.54 -15.36 19.08
N ALA A 709 -21.22 -15.91 20.09
CA ALA A 709 -22.35 -15.25 20.76
C ALA A 709 -21.95 -13.93 21.43
N LEU A 710 -20.79 -13.91 22.11
CA LEU A 710 -20.25 -12.70 22.71
C LEU A 710 -19.93 -11.63 21.64
N MET A 711 -19.30 -12.04 20.53
CA MET A 711 -19.00 -11.14 19.41
C MET A 711 -20.25 -10.58 18.73
N ASP A 712 -21.31 -11.38 18.58
CA ASP A 712 -22.60 -10.91 18.06
C ASP A 712 -23.22 -9.84 18.97
N GLU A 713 -23.19 -10.03 20.29
CA GLU A 713 -23.67 -9.04 21.25
C GLU A 713 -22.81 -7.77 21.25
N MET A 714 -21.48 -7.91 21.31
CA MET A 714 -20.54 -6.79 21.28
C MET A 714 -20.67 -5.95 20.01
N ALA A 715 -20.91 -6.58 18.85
CA ALA A 715 -21.06 -5.89 17.59
C ALA A 715 -22.30 -4.97 17.58
N VAL A 716 -23.41 -5.38 18.19
CA VAL A 716 -24.62 -4.54 18.29
C VAL A 716 -24.33 -3.29 19.14
N ILE A 717 -23.75 -3.48 20.32
CA ILE A 717 -23.44 -2.38 21.26
C ILE A 717 -22.41 -1.41 20.65
N ALA A 718 -21.35 -1.93 20.04
CA ALA A 718 -20.33 -1.11 19.40
C ALA A 718 -20.90 -0.27 18.26
N THR A 719 -21.78 -0.85 17.43
CA THR A 719 -22.44 -0.11 16.34
C THR A 719 -23.39 0.95 16.87
N GLU A 720 -24.12 0.66 17.95
CA GLU A 720 -25.01 1.65 18.56
C GLU A 720 -24.24 2.86 19.08
N GLU A 721 -23.17 2.64 19.87
CA GLU A 721 -22.31 3.72 20.37
C GLU A 721 -21.70 4.50 19.20
N TYR A 722 -21.08 3.81 18.24
CA TYR A 722 -20.44 4.43 17.09
C TYR A 722 -21.41 5.33 16.33
N ARG A 723 -22.58 4.79 15.95
CA ARG A 723 -23.58 5.56 15.20
C ARG A 723 -24.23 6.66 16.03
N SER A 724 -24.33 6.49 17.35
CA SER A 724 -24.84 7.54 18.24
C SER A 724 -23.97 8.80 18.19
N VAL A 725 -22.65 8.63 18.10
CA VAL A 725 -21.69 9.74 18.04
C VAL A 725 -21.54 10.26 16.62
N VAL A 726 -21.36 9.39 15.63
CA VAL A 726 -20.95 9.81 14.27
C VAL A 726 -22.12 10.28 13.42
N PHE A 727 -23.31 9.69 13.58
CA PHE A 727 -24.46 9.95 12.72
C PHE A 727 -25.66 10.57 13.46
N LYS A 728 -25.89 10.25 14.74
CA LYS A 728 -27.05 10.75 15.49
C LYS A 728 -26.78 12.06 16.23
N GLU A 729 -25.54 12.35 16.63
CA GLU A 729 -25.19 13.61 17.30
C GLU A 729 -25.18 14.77 16.28
N PRO A 730 -26.11 15.74 16.37
CA PRO A 730 -26.28 16.77 15.34
C PRO A 730 -25.05 17.66 15.16
N ARG A 731 -24.28 17.89 16.23
CA ARG A 731 -23.09 18.76 16.21
C ARG A 731 -21.79 18.02 15.86
N PHE A 732 -21.85 16.70 15.57
CA PHE A 732 -20.65 15.92 15.27
C PHE A 732 -19.89 16.43 14.05
N VAL A 733 -20.59 16.72 12.95
CA VAL A 733 -19.96 17.19 11.69
C VAL A 733 -19.30 18.55 11.89
N GLU A 734 -19.90 19.42 12.69
CA GLU A 734 -19.32 20.70 13.06
C GLU A 734 -18.04 20.51 13.87
N TYR A 735 -18.11 19.71 14.93
CA TYR A 735 -16.94 19.36 15.75
C TYR A 735 -15.82 18.76 14.90
N PHE A 736 -16.12 17.78 14.06
CA PHE A 736 -15.16 17.12 13.18
C PHE A 736 -14.41 18.09 12.26
N ARG A 737 -15.14 19.01 11.60
CA ARG A 737 -14.53 20.00 10.69
C ARG A 737 -13.67 21.05 11.42
N ARG A 738 -13.95 21.28 12.70
CA ARG A 738 -13.17 22.21 13.55
C ARG A 738 -11.95 21.52 14.17
N ALA A 739 -12.14 20.35 14.74
CA ALA A 739 -11.11 19.60 15.46
C ALA A 739 -10.06 18.98 14.52
N THR A 740 -10.36 18.79 13.24
CA THR A 740 -9.48 18.13 12.26
C THR A 740 -9.18 19.01 11.03
N PRO A 741 -8.13 18.71 10.26
CA PRO A 741 -7.82 19.41 9.00
C PRO A 741 -8.59 18.90 7.77
N GLU A 742 -9.77 18.27 7.93
CA GLU A 742 -10.52 17.65 6.82
C GLU A 742 -10.83 18.63 5.68
N MET A 743 -11.25 19.85 6.04
CA MET A 743 -11.66 20.87 5.09
C MET A 743 -10.48 21.34 4.23
N GLU A 744 -9.30 21.47 4.83
CA GLU A 744 -8.07 21.87 4.17
C GLU A 744 -7.52 20.73 3.30
N TYR A 745 -7.56 19.48 3.77
CA TYR A 745 -7.16 18.31 2.98
C TYR A 745 -7.88 18.26 1.62
N GLY A 746 -9.19 18.52 1.60
CA GLY A 746 -9.98 18.51 0.36
C GLY A 746 -9.69 19.68 -0.60
N ARG A 747 -9.06 20.75 -0.12
CA ARG A 747 -8.69 21.93 -0.93
C ARG A 747 -7.24 21.89 -1.40
N MET A 748 -6.37 21.19 -0.67
CA MET A 748 -4.93 21.18 -0.91
C MET A 748 -4.50 20.14 -1.93
N ASN A 749 -3.32 20.37 -2.48
CA ASN A 749 -2.74 19.55 -3.53
C ASN A 749 -2.03 18.29 -3.01
N ILE A 750 -2.73 17.49 -2.20
CA ILE A 750 -2.15 16.35 -1.47
C ILE A 750 -2.50 15.00 -2.14
N GLY A 751 -3.58 14.93 -2.92
CA GLY A 751 -3.95 13.75 -3.70
C GLY A 751 -4.72 14.10 -4.98
N SER A 752 -4.82 13.16 -5.91
CA SER A 752 -5.58 13.34 -7.16
C SER A 752 -7.11 13.28 -6.97
N ARG A 753 -7.58 12.71 -5.86
CA ARG A 753 -8.99 12.35 -5.62
C ARG A 753 -9.76 13.44 -4.85
N PRO A 754 -11.03 13.71 -5.18
CA PRO A 754 -11.93 14.48 -4.32
C PRO A 754 -12.17 13.80 -2.97
N ALA A 755 -12.31 14.58 -1.89
CA ALA A 755 -12.53 14.05 -0.53
C ALA A 755 -13.96 13.51 -0.30
N LYS A 756 -14.96 14.06 -1.01
CA LYS A 756 -16.39 13.71 -0.87
C LYS A 756 -16.96 13.24 -2.20
N ARG A 757 -17.94 12.34 -2.16
CA ARG A 757 -18.71 11.93 -3.35
C ARG A 757 -19.70 13.02 -3.80
N LYS A 758 -20.29 13.77 -2.86
CA LYS A 758 -21.21 14.90 -3.13
C LYS A 758 -20.88 16.10 -2.23
N PRO A 759 -20.85 17.35 -2.75
CA PRO A 759 -20.67 18.55 -1.94
C PRO A 759 -21.85 18.76 -0.98
N GLY A 760 -21.57 19.15 0.28
CA GLY A 760 -22.61 19.56 1.25
C GLY A 760 -23.24 18.47 2.13
N GLY A 761 -22.87 17.19 1.96
CA GLY A 761 -23.39 16.09 2.79
C GLY A 761 -22.67 15.88 4.14
N GLY A 762 -23.25 15.01 4.98
CA GLY A 762 -22.68 14.51 6.23
C GLY A 762 -21.56 13.48 6.02
N ILE A 763 -21.24 12.71 7.08
CA ILE A 763 -20.16 11.69 7.07
C ILE A 763 -20.45 10.57 6.05
N GLU A 764 -21.70 10.34 5.66
CA GLU A 764 -22.09 9.36 4.64
C GLU A 764 -21.45 9.68 3.29
N THR A 765 -21.30 10.97 2.96
CA THR A 765 -20.73 11.44 1.70
C THR A 765 -19.20 11.52 1.71
N LEU A 766 -18.59 11.47 2.90
CA LEU A 766 -17.15 11.45 3.08
C LEU A 766 -16.59 10.05 2.80
N ARG A 767 -15.48 10.00 2.07
CA ARG A 767 -14.77 8.75 1.76
C ARG A 767 -14.00 8.24 2.98
N ALA A 768 -13.69 6.93 3.02
CA ALA A 768 -12.92 6.33 4.11
C ALA A 768 -11.50 6.91 4.27
N ILE A 769 -10.79 7.23 3.17
CA ILE A 769 -9.43 7.80 3.24
C ILE A 769 -9.42 9.15 3.98
N PRO A 770 -10.17 10.19 3.54
CA PRO A 770 -10.26 11.45 4.28
C PRO A 770 -10.75 11.29 5.73
N TRP A 771 -11.68 10.37 5.96
CA TRP A 771 -12.19 10.08 7.31
C TRP A 771 -11.07 9.62 8.25
N ILE A 772 -10.32 8.58 7.88
CA ILE A 772 -9.21 8.08 8.68
C ILE A 772 -8.09 9.12 8.75
N PHE A 773 -7.70 9.69 7.60
CA PHE A 773 -6.62 10.66 7.50
C PHE A 773 -6.78 11.84 8.45
N SER A 774 -7.96 12.44 8.49
CA SER A 774 -8.22 13.65 9.28
C SER A 774 -8.07 13.40 10.79
N TRP A 775 -8.49 12.22 11.27
CA TRP A 775 -8.34 11.83 12.69
C TRP A 775 -6.94 11.32 13.03
N THR A 776 -6.21 10.80 12.04
CA THR A 776 -4.79 10.43 12.19
C THR A 776 -3.92 11.67 12.36
N GLN A 777 -4.21 12.75 11.62
CA GLN A 777 -3.50 14.03 11.72
C GLN A 777 -3.54 14.61 13.13
N THR A 778 -4.65 14.44 13.85
CA THR A 778 -4.86 15.01 15.19
C THR A 778 -4.43 14.08 16.33
N ARG A 779 -3.81 12.93 16.00
CA ARG A 779 -3.39 11.90 16.96
C ARG A 779 -4.54 11.31 17.77
N PHE A 780 -5.79 11.46 17.31
CA PHE A 780 -6.96 11.02 18.07
C PHE A 780 -7.54 9.68 17.60
N HIS A 781 -7.38 9.35 16.31
CA HIS A 781 -7.71 8.03 15.75
C HIS A 781 -9.12 7.51 16.03
N LEU A 782 -10.09 8.40 16.26
CA LEU A 782 -11.49 8.09 16.60
C LEU A 782 -12.13 6.98 15.74
N PRO A 783 -11.92 6.91 14.40
CA PRO A 783 -12.51 5.89 13.55
C PRO A 783 -12.15 4.44 13.91
N VAL A 784 -11.05 4.22 14.64
CA VAL A 784 -10.49 2.89 14.87
C VAL A 784 -11.01 2.27 16.16
N TRP A 785 -11.13 3.04 17.23
CA TRP A 785 -11.42 2.54 18.58
C TRP A 785 -12.85 2.81 19.06
N LEU A 786 -13.56 3.77 18.47
CA LEU A 786 -14.92 4.11 18.90
C LEU A 786 -15.86 2.90 18.75
N GLY A 787 -16.59 2.56 19.82
CA GLY A 787 -17.43 1.37 19.91
C GLY A 787 -16.86 0.25 20.78
N PHE A 788 -15.52 0.12 20.87
CA PHE A 788 -14.89 -0.96 21.64
C PHE A 788 -15.13 -0.81 23.15
N GLY A 789 -14.96 0.41 23.68
CA GLY A 789 -15.13 0.69 25.11
C GLY A 789 -16.52 0.32 25.62
N ALA A 790 -17.58 0.79 24.95
CA ALA A 790 -18.94 0.44 25.32
C ALA A 790 -19.20 -1.08 25.21
N ALA A 791 -18.72 -1.74 24.16
CA ALA A 791 -18.89 -3.18 23.99
C ALA A 791 -18.23 -3.99 25.11
N PHE A 792 -16.95 -3.72 25.43
CA PHE A 792 -16.26 -4.39 26.53
C PHE A 792 -16.94 -4.13 27.88
N LYS A 793 -17.23 -2.86 28.17
CA LYS A 793 -17.88 -2.47 29.41
C LYS A 793 -19.24 -3.16 29.60
N HIS A 794 -20.03 -3.23 28.53
CA HIS A 794 -21.34 -3.87 28.56
C HIS A 794 -21.22 -5.35 28.90
N VAL A 795 -20.40 -6.11 28.18
CA VAL A 795 -20.31 -7.56 28.39
C VAL A 795 -19.65 -7.93 29.70
N ILE A 796 -18.67 -7.16 30.18
CA ILE A 796 -18.04 -7.37 31.49
C ILE A 796 -19.03 -7.09 32.62
N ALA A 797 -19.86 -6.03 32.49
CA ALA A 797 -20.88 -5.70 33.48
C ALA A 797 -22.02 -6.73 33.51
N LYS A 798 -22.36 -7.32 32.36
CA LYS A 798 -23.41 -8.34 32.24
C LYS A 798 -23.03 -9.66 32.92
N ASP A 799 -21.77 -10.09 32.77
CA ASP A 799 -21.23 -11.26 33.46
C ASP A 799 -19.73 -11.07 33.72
N VAL A 800 -19.35 -11.06 34.99
CA VAL A 800 -17.96 -10.94 35.46
C VAL A 800 -17.03 -12.01 34.85
N ARG A 801 -17.56 -13.17 34.45
CA ARG A 801 -16.78 -14.22 33.78
C ARG A 801 -16.34 -13.82 32.37
N ASN A 802 -17.03 -12.87 31.73
CA ASN A 802 -16.72 -12.46 30.36
C ASN A 802 -15.33 -11.82 30.23
N ILE A 803 -14.76 -11.23 31.28
CA ILE A 803 -13.37 -10.74 31.19
C ILE A 803 -12.37 -11.88 30.96
N HIS A 804 -12.56 -13.02 31.64
CA HIS A 804 -11.71 -14.19 31.47
C HIS A 804 -11.91 -14.80 30.08
N MET A 805 -13.15 -14.81 29.58
CA MET A 805 -13.46 -15.27 28.22
C MET A 805 -12.80 -14.37 27.16
N LEU A 806 -12.82 -13.04 27.33
CA LEU A 806 -12.15 -12.10 26.42
C LEU A 806 -10.62 -12.30 26.41
N GLN A 807 -10.03 -12.54 27.58
CA GLN A 807 -8.60 -12.86 27.72
C GLN A 807 -8.26 -14.22 27.07
N GLU A 808 -9.12 -15.22 27.22
CA GLU A 808 -8.99 -16.51 26.55
C GLU A 808 -9.07 -16.34 25.02
N MET A 809 -10.06 -15.59 24.52
CA MET A 809 -10.18 -15.27 23.10
C MET A 809 -8.91 -14.59 22.57
N TYR A 810 -8.31 -13.66 23.31
CA TYR A 810 -7.06 -12.98 22.90
C TYR A 810 -5.84 -13.91 22.87
N ASN A 811 -5.80 -14.92 23.74
CA ASN A 811 -4.69 -15.87 23.82
C ASN A 811 -4.84 -17.07 22.87
N GLU A 812 -6.07 -17.48 22.57
CA GLU A 812 -6.34 -18.71 21.82
C GLU A 812 -6.85 -18.46 20.40
N TRP A 813 -7.54 -17.33 20.14
CA TRP A 813 -8.19 -17.08 18.86
C TRP A 813 -7.43 -16.05 18.01
N PRO A 814 -6.74 -16.47 16.93
CA PRO A 814 -5.92 -15.57 16.11
C PRO A 814 -6.66 -14.34 15.57
N PHE A 815 -7.92 -14.49 15.16
CA PHE A 815 -8.74 -13.38 14.66
C PHE A 815 -8.95 -12.28 15.71
N PHE A 816 -9.28 -12.68 16.95
CA PHE A 816 -9.49 -11.73 18.02
C PHE A 816 -8.17 -11.05 18.41
N ARG A 817 -7.08 -11.81 18.53
CA ARG A 817 -5.74 -11.27 18.78
C ARG A 817 -5.36 -10.18 17.79
N VAL A 818 -5.35 -10.48 16.48
CA VAL A 818 -4.91 -9.49 15.48
C VAL A 818 -5.83 -8.27 15.41
N THR A 819 -7.10 -8.41 15.80
CA THR A 819 -8.04 -7.29 15.91
C THR A 819 -7.68 -6.38 17.07
N ILE A 820 -7.36 -6.94 18.23
CA ILE A 820 -6.93 -6.18 19.42
C ILE A 820 -5.54 -5.56 19.22
N ASP A 821 -4.56 -6.32 18.70
CA ASP A 821 -3.20 -5.85 18.45
C ASP A 821 -3.17 -4.62 17.52
N LEU A 822 -4.06 -4.58 16.52
CA LEU A 822 -4.19 -3.42 15.63
C LEU A 822 -4.66 -2.18 16.39
N VAL A 823 -5.66 -2.33 17.26
CA VAL A 823 -6.21 -1.21 18.05
C VAL A 823 -5.18 -0.76 19.10
N GLU A 824 -4.45 -1.68 19.72
CA GLU A 824 -3.34 -1.38 20.64
C GLU A 824 -2.23 -0.58 19.95
N MET A 825 -1.81 -0.98 18.74
CA MET A 825 -0.85 -0.23 17.93
C MET A 825 -1.34 1.19 17.62
N VAL A 826 -2.63 1.36 17.34
CA VAL A 826 -3.21 2.68 17.07
C VAL A 826 -3.26 3.54 18.34
N PHE A 827 -3.54 2.95 19.50
CA PHE A 827 -3.40 3.65 20.78
C PHE A 827 -1.96 4.08 21.05
N ALA A 828 -0.96 3.28 20.67
CA ALA A 828 0.46 3.66 20.77
C ALA A 828 0.80 4.90 19.93
N LYS A 829 0.10 5.10 18.81
CA LYS A 829 0.24 6.27 17.94
C LYS A 829 -0.64 7.45 18.37
N GLY A 830 -1.49 7.29 19.37
CA GLY A 830 -2.46 8.30 19.81
C GLY A 830 -1.93 9.18 20.92
N ASP A 831 -2.32 10.46 20.91
CA ASP A 831 -2.01 11.42 21.96
C ASP A 831 -3.25 12.29 22.25
N PRO A 832 -4.00 12.01 23.34
CA PRO A 832 -5.17 12.81 23.71
C PRO A 832 -4.82 14.21 24.20
N GLY A 833 -3.58 14.47 24.63
CA GLY A 833 -3.10 15.81 24.99
C GLY A 833 -2.94 16.70 23.77
N ILE A 834 -2.34 16.17 22.70
CA ILE A 834 -2.28 16.86 21.40
C ILE A 834 -3.68 17.05 20.82
N ALA A 835 -4.56 16.05 20.87
CA ALA A 835 -5.96 16.21 20.45
C ALA A 835 -6.70 17.30 21.24
N ALA A 836 -6.43 17.43 22.54
CA ALA A 836 -6.98 18.53 23.36
C ALA A 836 -6.46 19.90 22.94
N LEU A 837 -5.21 20.00 22.47
CA LEU A 837 -4.65 21.23 21.92
C LEU A 837 -5.33 21.64 20.61
N TYR A 838 -5.66 20.69 19.71
CA TYR A 838 -6.49 20.97 18.54
C TYR A 838 -7.85 21.56 18.95
N ASP A 839 -8.52 20.95 19.93
CA ASP A 839 -9.81 21.45 20.44
C ASP A 839 -9.69 22.87 20.99
N LYS A 840 -8.75 23.09 21.91
CA LYS A 840 -8.54 24.39 22.55
C LYS A 840 -8.29 25.51 21.54
N MET A 841 -7.56 25.21 20.47
CA MET A 841 -7.13 26.22 19.50
C MET A 841 -8.13 26.42 18.35
N LEU A 842 -8.87 25.39 17.94
CA LEU A 842 -9.66 25.39 16.70
C LEU A 842 -11.17 25.20 16.89
N VAL A 843 -11.59 24.61 18.01
CA VAL A 843 -12.98 24.31 18.33
C VAL A 843 -13.58 25.40 19.21
N SER A 844 -14.85 25.72 18.99
CA SER A 844 -15.59 26.67 19.81
C SER A 844 -15.82 26.14 21.23
N GLU A 845 -15.83 27.03 22.22
CA GLU A 845 -15.92 26.65 23.65
C GLU A 845 -17.17 25.82 23.99
N ASP A 846 -18.28 26.03 23.27
CA ASP A 846 -19.55 25.31 23.44
C ASP A 846 -19.50 23.83 23.01
N LEU A 847 -18.44 23.44 22.29
CA LEU A 847 -18.17 22.06 21.84
C LEU A 847 -17.03 21.40 22.62
N TRP A 848 -16.31 22.11 23.49
CA TRP A 848 -15.25 21.53 24.32
C TRP A 848 -15.73 20.37 25.21
N PRO A 849 -16.91 20.44 25.88
CA PRO A 849 -17.40 19.32 26.67
C PRO A 849 -17.63 18.05 25.84
N PHE A 850 -17.97 18.21 24.55
CA PHE A 850 -18.13 17.08 23.64
C PHE A 850 -16.77 16.43 23.32
N GLY A 851 -15.75 17.24 23.03
CA GLY A 851 -14.38 16.75 22.83
C GLY A 851 -13.79 16.09 24.08
N GLU A 852 -14.04 16.64 25.27
CA GLU A 852 -13.66 16.03 26.55
C GLU A 852 -14.32 14.67 26.78
N LYS A 853 -15.61 14.55 26.45
CA LYS A 853 -16.33 13.27 26.51
C LYS A 853 -15.69 12.22 25.59
N LEU A 854 -15.29 12.61 24.38
CA LEU A 854 -14.61 11.70 23.45
C LEU A 854 -13.23 11.29 23.99
N ARG A 855 -12.45 12.21 24.56
CA ARG A 855 -11.15 11.89 25.18
C ARG A 855 -11.28 11.00 26.43
N ALA A 856 -12.34 11.18 27.22
CA ALA A 856 -12.65 10.27 28.31
C ALA A 856 -12.94 8.85 27.81
N ASN A 857 -13.71 8.73 26.72
CA ASN A 857 -13.98 7.45 26.07
C ASN A 857 -12.70 6.80 25.50
N PHE A 858 -11.81 7.58 24.88
CA PHE A 858 -10.49 7.11 24.43
C PHE A 858 -9.71 6.46 25.59
N LYS A 859 -9.65 7.12 26.76
CA LYS A 859 -8.94 6.61 27.93
C LYS A 859 -9.60 5.33 28.48
N GLU A 860 -10.91 5.32 28.66
CA GLU A 860 -11.65 4.15 29.15
C GLU A 860 -11.50 2.95 28.20
N THR A 861 -11.62 3.18 26.90
CA THR A 861 -11.44 2.12 25.88
C THR A 861 -10.03 1.55 25.91
N LYS A 862 -9.01 2.40 26.02
CA LYS A 862 -7.61 1.97 26.13
C LYS A 862 -7.38 1.10 27.36
N ASP A 863 -7.87 1.53 28.51
CA ASP A 863 -7.66 0.83 29.78
C ASP A 863 -8.37 -0.55 29.76
N LEU A 864 -9.60 -0.62 29.22
CA LEU A 864 -10.31 -1.88 29.02
C LEU A 864 -9.60 -2.81 28.03
N LEU A 865 -9.07 -2.27 26.93
CA LEU A 865 -8.34 -3.05 25.94
C LEU A 865 -7.08 -3.69 26.54
N LEU A 866 -6.31 -2.94 27.33
CA LEU A 866 -5.13 -3.48 28.03
C LEU A 866 -5.53 -4.59 29.03
N GLN A 867 -6.66 -4.43 29.71
CA GLN A 867 -7.21 -5.47 30.59
C GLN A 867 -7.57 -6.75 29.82
N VAL A 868 -8.17 -6.63 28.62
CA VAL A 868 -8.47 -7.76 27.74
C VAL A 868 -7.19 -8.42 27.21
N ALA A 869 -6.20 -7.63 26.81
CA ALA A 869 -4.92 -8.15 26.34
C ALA A 869 -4.05 -8.74 27.48
N GLY A 870 -4.35 -8.40 28.73
CA GLY A 870 -3.53 -8.78 29.88
C GLY A 870 -2.20 -8.01 29.95
N HIS A 871 -2.11 -6.85 29.29
CA HIS A 871 -0.92 -5.99 29.27
C HIS A 871 -1.02 -4.91 30.35
N LYS A 872 0.12 -4.50 30.92
CA LYS A 872 0.21 -3.36 31.85
C LYS A 872 0.44 -2.05 31.12
N GLU A 873 1.13 -2.12 29.98
CA GLU A 873 1.42 -0.97 29.13
C GLU A 873 1.14 -1.30 27.67
N ILE A 874 0.89 -0.25 26.89
CA ILE A 874 0.73 -0.36 25.44
C ILE A 874 1.98 -1.01 24.81
N LEU A 875 1.75 -1.96 23.91
CA LEU A 875 2.74 -2.73 23.17
C LEU A 875 3.73 -3.48 24.08
N GLU A 876 3.29 -3.96 25.24
CA GLU A 876 4.12 -4.79 26.13
C GLU A 876 4.66 -6.04 25.41
N GLY A 877 3.86 -6.62 24.52
CA GLY A 877 4.24 -7.78 23.71
C GLY A 877 5.13 -7.49 22.49
N ASP A 878 5.34 -6.22 22.11
CA ASP A 878 6.17 -5.82 20.95
C ASP A 878 7.08 -4.62 21.28
N PRO A 879 8.18 -4.85 22.02
CA PRO A 879 9.12 -3.78 22.37
C PRO A 879 9.82 -3.18 21.16
N TYR A 880 9.95 -3.92 20.05
CA TYR A 880 10.58 -3.45 18.83
C TYR A 880 9.72 -2.39 18.13
N LEU A 881 8.42 -2.62 18.02
CA LEU A 881 7.49 -1.63 17.50
C LEU A 881 7.37 -0.43 18.44
N LYS A 882 7.28 -0.67 19.76
CA LYS A 882 7.23 0.40 20.77
C LYS A 882 8.41 1.36 20.65
N GLN A 883 9.64 0.84 20.57
CA GLN A 883 10.85 1.67 20.40
C GLN A 883 10.77 2.55 19.16
N ARG A 884 10.39 1.99 18.02
CA ARG A 884 10.31 2.71 16.74
C ARG A 884 9.27 3.83 16.79
N LEU A 885 8.08 3.57 17.34
CA LEU A 885 7.04 4.59 17.46
C LEU A 885 7.49 5.74 18.36
N HIS A 886 8.09 5.45 19.52
CA HIS A 886 8.61 6.48 20.43
C HIS A 886 9.67 7.37 19.78
N LEU A 887 10.55 6.81 18.94
CA LEU A 887 11.58 7.59 18.26
C LEU A 887 11.00 8.54 17.20
N ARG A 888 9.80 8.26 16.68
CA ARG A 888 9.13 9.15 15.72
C ARG A 888 8.39 10.30 16.40
N ASP A 889 7.94 10.09 17.64
CA ASP A 889 6.93 10.93 18.28
C ASP A 889 7.38 12.39 18.44
N ALA A 890 8.66 12.62 18.79
CA ALA A 890 9.19 13.98 18.93
C ALA A 890 9.06 14.79 17.63
N TYR A 891 9.38 14.18 16.48
CA TYR A 891 9.23 14.86 15.19
C TYR A 891 7.76 15.15 14.87
N ILE A 892 6.89 14.17 15.09
CA ILE A 892 5.47 14.26 14.75
C ILE A 892 4.77 15.28 15.63
N THR A 893 5.09 15.32 16.92
CA THR A 893 4.52 16.27 17.88
C THR A 893 4.88 17.71 17.52
N THR A 894 6.12 18.00 17.12
CA THR A 894 6.48 19.32 16.61
C THR A 894 5.66 19.69 15.37
N LEU A 895 5.49 18.77 14.41
CA LEU A 895 4.65 18.99 13.24
C LEU A 895 3.17 19.18 13.59
N ASN A 896 2.66 18.47 14.61
CA ASN A 896 1.29 18.63 15.09
C ASN A 896 1.07 20.02 15.67
N VAL A 897 1.95 20.49 16.56
CA VAL A 897 1.83 21.82 17.15
C VAL A 897 1.90 22.90 16.05
N LEU A 898 2.84 22.78 15.12
CA LEU A 898 2.95 23.69 13.98
C LEU A 898 1.69 23.67 13.08
N GLN A 899 1.10 22.49 12.85
CA GLN A 899 -0.15 22.33 12.11
C GLN A 899 -1.31 23.07 12.79
N ILE A 900 -1.46 22.94 14.11
CA ILE A 900 -2.53 23.60 14.89
C ILE A 900 -2.46 25.12 14.72
N TYR A 901 -1.28 25.73 14.90
CA TYR A 901 -1.13 27.18 14.75
C TYR A 901 -1.35 27.64 13.31
N THR A 902 -0.88 26.86 12.35
CA THR A 902 -1.08 27.15 10.93
C THR A 902 -2.57 27.15 10.59
N LEU A 903 -3.33 26.15 11.06
CA LEU A 903 -4.78 26.08 10.91
C LEU A 903 -5.50 27.25 11.60
N LYS A 904 -5.09 27.62 12.81
CA LYS A 904 -5.67 28.75 13.53
C LYS A 904 -5.49 30.06 12.76
N ARG A 905 -4.27 30.32 12.25
CA ARG A 905 -3.96 31.50 11.42
C ARG A 905 -4.72 31.50 10.09
N ILE A 906 -4.91 30.33 9.49
CA ILE A 906 -5.69 30.18 8.24
C ILE A 906 -7.18 30.45 8.49
N ARG A 907 -7.74 29.92 9.58
CA ARG A 907 -9.19 29.95 9.84
C ARG A 907 -9.67 31.23 10.53
N ASP A 908 -8.80 31.93 11.24
CA ASP A 908 -9.11 33.13 12.02
C ASP A 908 -8.16 34.29 11.68
N PRO A 909 -8.53 35.17 10.74
CA PRO A 909 -7.71 36.32 10.34
C PRO A 909 -7.46 37.34 11.47
N ASN A 910 -8.26 37.31 12.54
CA ASN A 910 -8.09 38.20 13.69
C ASN A 910 -7.06 37.68 14.69
N TYR A 911 -6.60 36.43 14.54
CA TYR A 911 -5.55 35.86 15.36
C TYR A 911 -4.20 36.50 15.01
N GLN A 912 -3.86 37.58 15.73
CA GLN A 912 -2.58 38.26 15.56
C GLN A 912 -1.45 37.53 16.27
N VAL A 913 -0.37 37.32 15.54
CA VAL A 913 0.84 36.67 16.02
C VAL A 913 1.94 37.71 16.15
N LYS A 914 2.61 37.76 17.31
CA LYS A 914 3.82 38.56 17.48
C LYS A 914 5.01 37.76 16.97
N CYS A 915 5.36 37.97 15.70
CA CYS A 915 6.49 37.28 15.09
C CYS A 915 7.82 37.73 15.71
N ARG A 916 8.73 36.78 15.92
CA ARG A 916 10.15 37.06 16.16
C ARG A 916 10.82 37.54 14.86
N PRO A 917 12.01 38.15 14.93
CA PRO A 917 12.80 38.45 13.74
C PRO A 917 13.12 37.18 12.94
N HIS A 918 13.19 37.31 11.61
CA HIS A 918 13.51 36.21 10.70
C HIS A 918 14.85 35.57 11.07
N LEU A 919 14.86 34.24 11.19
CA LEU A 919 16.01 33.45 11.66
C LEU A 919 16.88 32.95 10.52
N SER A 920 16.28 32.48 9.43
CA SER A 920 17.01 31.93 8.29
C SER A 920 17.89 33.00 7.62
N LYS A 921 19.17 32.67 7.42
CA LYS A 921 20.17 33.53 6.75
C LYS A 921 20.45 33.12 5.30
N GLU A 922 19.60 32.26 4.70
CA GLU A 922 19.80 31.84 3.30
C GLU A 922 19.80 33.08 2.38
N ILE A 923 20.86 33.21 1.57
CA ILE A 923 21.03 34.35 0.65
C ILE A 923 20.03 34.19 -0.49
N THR A 924 18.97 34.97 -0.47
CA THR A 924 18.01 35.02 -1.58
C THR A 924 18.15 36.33 -2.37
N GLU A 925 17.77 36.31 -3.65
CA GLU A 925 17.94 37.44 -4.58
C GLU A 925 17.03 38.65 -4.24
N THR A 926 16.09 38.51 -3.28
CA THR A 926 15.16 39.58 -2.93
C THR A 926 15.14 39.91 -1.43
N ASN A 927 15.06 41.22 -1.12
CA ASN A 927 15.07 41.74 0.26
C ASN A 927 13.75 41.51 1.05
N LYS A 928 12.81 40.70 0.54
CA LYS A 928 11.50 40.45 1.17
C LYS A 928 11.08 38.97 1.04
N PRO A 929 11.19 38.16 2.11
CA PRO A 929 10.82 36.75 2.10
C PRO A 929 9.38 36.47 1.62
N ALA A 930 8.43 37.35 1.96
CA ALA A 930 7.03 37.21 1.55
C ALA A 930 6.83 37.24 0.02
N ASP A 931 7.61 38.03 -0.72
CA ASP A 931 7.48 38.15 -2.18
C ASP A 931 7.97 36.88 -2.89
N GLU A 932 8.87 36.11 -2.25
CA GLU A 932 9.33 34.81 -2.75
C GLU A 932 8.33 33.70 -2.46
N LEU A 933 7.72 33.69 -1.27
CA LEU A 933 6.64 32.75 -0.92
C LEU A 933 5.44 32.87 -1.87
N VAL A 934 5.08 34.10 -2.28
CA VAL A 934 4.06 34.34 -3.30
C VAL A 934 4.48 33.80 -4.67
N LYS A 935 5.76 33.93 -5.06
CA LYS A 935 6.27 33.32 -6.30
C LYS A 935 6.27 31.79 -6.23
N LEU A 936 6.46 31.21 -5.05
CA LEU A 936 6.51 29.76 -4.85
C LEU A 936 5.14 29.12 -5.07
N ASN A 937 4.05 29.76 -4.63
CA ASN A 937 2.67 29.32 -4.87
C ASN A 937 1.73 30.51 -5.21
N PRO A 938 1.74 31.01 -6.46
CA PRO A 938 1.00 32.22 -6.84
C PRO A 938 -0.52 32.04 -6.88
N LYS A 939 -1.02 30.80 -6.75
CA LYS A 939 -2.44 30.47 -6.75
C LYS A 939 -3.02 30.26 -5.36
N SER A 940 -2.21 30.40 -4.30
CA SER A 940 -2.68 30.24 -2.93
C SER A 940 -3.72 31.32 -2.60
N GLU A 941 -4.85 30.89 -2.05
CA GLU A 941 -5.88 31.80 -1.50
C GLU A 941 -5.58 32.19 -0.05
N TYR A 942 -4.53 31.62 0.55
CA TYR A 942 -4.13 31.86 1.94
C TYR A 942 -2.95 32.85 2.02
N PRO A 943 -2.71 33.46 3.20
CA PRO A 943 -1.52 34.27 3.41
C PRO A 943 -0.24 33.52 3.00
N PRO A 944 0.75 34.19 2.37
CA PRO A 944 1.89 33.53 1.76
C PRO A 944 2.62 32.59 2.72
N GLY A 945 2.84 31.35 2.27
CA GLY A 945 3.57 30.31 2.98
C GLY A 945 2.76 29.45 3.96
N LEU A 946 1.59 29.88 4.43
CA LEU A 946 0.79 29.08 5.38
C LEU A 946 0.27 27.78 4.76
N GLU A 947 -0.14 27.82 3.49
CA GLU A 947 -0.58 26.62 2.77
C GLU A 947 0.57 25.60 2.64
N ASP A 948 1.76 26.07 2.29
CA ASP A 948 2.94 25.22 2.12
C ASP A 948 3.38 24.59 3.44
N THR A 949 3.41 25.37 4.54
CA THR A 949 3.63 24.86 5.90
C THR A 949 2.61 23.78 6.24
N LEU A 950 1.32 24.01 5.97
CA LEU A 950 0.26 23.06 6.27
C LEU A 950 0.41 21.77 5.45
N ILE A 951 0.73 21.86 4.15
CA ILE A 951 1.01 20.69 3.31
C ILE A 951 2.19 19.88 3.85
N LEU A 952 3.28 20.54 4.24
CA LEU A 952 4.46 19.89 4.81
C LEU A 952 4.13 19.16 6.12
N THR A 953 3.40 19.81 7.03
CA THR A 953 2.98 19.14 8.27
C THR A 953 2.07 17.95 8.00
N MET A 954 1.08 18.07 7.10
CA MET A 954 0.20 16.96 6.74
C MET A 954 0.97 15.77 6.19
N LYS A 955 1.94 16.03 5.31
CA LYS A 955 2.83 15.02 4.72
C LYS A 955 3.71 14.37 5.76
N GLY A 956 4.39 15.14 6.61
CA GLY A 956 5.28 14.61 7.64
C GLY A 956 4.54 13.79 8.68
N ILE A 957 3.42 14.29 9.21
CA ILE A 957 2.58 13.54 10.17
C ILE A 957 2.10 12.22 9.54
N ALA A 958 1.67 12.23 8.27
CA ALA A 958 1.26 11.02 7.58
C ALA A 958 2.41 10.01 7.41
N ALA A 959 3.61 10.48 7.08
CA ALA A 959 4.81 9.65 6.95
C ALA A 959 5.25 9.02 8.28
N GLY A 960 5.11 9.74 9.40
CA GLY A 960 5.42 9.21 10.73
C GLY A 960 4.36 8.25 11.26
N MET A 961 3.08 8.58 11.02
CA MET A 961 1.95 7.77 11.47
C MET A 961 1.77 6.48 10.65
N GLN A 962 2.14 6.49 9.36
CA GLN A 962 1.99 5.33 8.46
C GLN A 962 0.56 4.74 8.53
N ASN A 963 0.43 3.43 8.70
CA ASN A 963 -0.83 2.69 8.78
C ASN A 963 -1.60 2.91 10.11
N THR A 964 -2.92 3.17 10.05
CA THR A 964 -3.77 3.43 11.24
C THR A 964 -5.18 2.83 11.20
N GLY A 965 -6.11 3.31 10.34
CA GLY A 965 -7.55 2.95 10.31
C GLY A 965 -8.04 2.17 9.08
#